data_AF-A0A377GHN7-F1
#
_entry.id   AF-A0A377GHN7-F1
#
_cell.length_a   1.000
_cell.length_b   1.000
_cell.length_c   1.000
_cell.angle_alpha   90.00
_cell.angle_beta   90.00
_cell.angle_gamma   90.00
#
_symmetry.space_group_name_H-M   'P 1'
#
loop_
_entity.id
_entity.type
_entity.pdbx_description
1 polymer ?
#
loop_
_entity_poly.entity_id
_entity_poly.type
_entity_poly.pdbx_seq_one_letter_code
_entity_poly.pdbx_strand_id
1 'polypeptide(L)'
;MKTVVVSIKRPGRYKGHEFLTKVFVNFDDNPFEFLDEPDKPQNAAAEEEQLKSLAQSIVAEKISDNDIDLTNENQKLRTHVLISGKKNGALQVDYTVSGGVELLSTSSQKPNLKAVLQKQFPTATFSDTYGEIGAEHTLGMPLIPENILTILQEKKKSAAIAKGKRILAKQKEEFLTKGPIKFPDLVAFPASIKTTAKKDINLKNAVEKLRTLNGDNSKLYEVHQKIETCEIEIKALDEQLTELKKREASLAEAMSKDERLVSFAQSHLQTSMNELQQTKLSVEKKISIFRTKLSEAKKSFSEHVTHSYSQYETYENTLQFTKQVILAALYNAALDYYKKILNDTVGNVENRKKMIEEFNQRFARIANIDDCGNVKPIEETYNNFAGASLSQVEAFTNELIEKCDLGITSPKFIETCLEKANKYCVEKYEPLFSNLIYTDAAQTMPFIMEKSIPLPFGLRWLKKINLNIGFEQSLSFAIQSASDPVKLASESSKIPEKDAIGAQQSALQTAATKLTNVDQKVKNFQRYIELNDKLEARKVLASNQKRQIDKVTEYFNKVRDSIVDQIKDQPLEVQQYVLNNIEPQLAKSVFNQLSENNRMYLAKGLPWLAEASEASDIQRLTKKYEALATEILIAEENLNKIKEKDIRVEQLEELGSALDKVGENVLEQRELQRVIEQSKSYENDDLFIQDYLVFQKQLTDAKEILAKQIQDAEKKFELLTQANASEEQLETFNIVRQSLKEMSSSFDNTEYQRNKPEQNTEELQRLTNMATSMYERLLDEYKRIDERIKSEQEASIAQEQMIQTSQNLQKNGPPPSDKATPEEGTNQKNAQEQTSQPPQNLQGDDPNKVPPEEGTNQKNAQKQMSQPPQNLQEDDPKKVPPEGLDLPQRPQQNDNSHSPTDSNMKKEVLPPSKPGPTIETKIREIYERYKQAVAEETKKLFSTDAHGWDKLFEAHKKGEEDNPDEFQKRYTQEATDQIQKDKAVISLEDIIKLIEGTEWKTGIGIGIGISKSRSQIEIDGKKTPVPNHIYKIYQQAKLGTGNPELAHVAMKEINNIATRAINHSVSVAKALRKRDQQTQDAYNAIELHSRNL
;
A
#
# COMPACT_ATOMS: atom_id res chain seq x y z
N MET A 1 40.47 53.83 62.22
CA MET A 1 41.33 52.62 62.15
C MET A 1 41.87 52.25 63.52
N LYS A 2 41.52 51.05 64.02
CA LYS A 2 42.04 50.46 65.27
C LYS A 2 42.58 49.05 64.96
N THR A 3 43.65 48.63 65.62
CA THR A 3 44.27 47.32 65.42
C THR A 3 44.28 46.54 66.73
N VAL A 4 43.75 45.32 66.72
CA VAL A 4 43.84 44.37 67.83
C VAL A 4 44.78 43.25 67.42
N VAL A 5 45.72 42.88 68.30
CA VAL A 5 46.67 41.78 68.06
C VAL A 5 46.27 40.58 68.90
N VAL A 6 45.76 39.53 68.26
CA VAL A 6 45.47 38.25 68.91
C VAL A 6 46.74 37.40 68.84
N SER A 7 47.35 37.14 69.99
CA SER A 7 48.57 36.35 70.09
C SER A 7 48.23 34.90 70.47
N ILE A 8 48.62 33.95 69.62
CA ILE A 8 48.33 32.52 69.78
C ILE A 8 49.63 31.80 70.07
N LYS A 9 49.82 31.40 71.33
CA LYS A 9 50.90 30.51 71.76
C LYS A 9 50.61 29.08 71.34
N ARG A 10 51.64 28.33 70.93
CA ARG A 10 51.58 26.91 70.57
C ARG A 10 52.85 26.16 70.99
N PRO A 11 52.75 24.86 71.35
CA PRO A 11 53.91 24.04 71.64
C PRO A 11 54.74 23.79 70.37
N GLY A 12 56.05 23.97 70.46
CA GLY A 12 56.98 23.67 69.37
C GLY A 12 57.38 22.20 69.29
N ARG A 13 58.12 21.84 68.23
CA ARG A 13 58.61 20.46 68.00
C ARG A 13 59.60 19.97 69.08
N TYR A 14 60.14 20.87 69.91
CA TYR A 14 61.04 20.55 71.01
C TYR A 14 60.45 21.01 72.35
N LYS A 15 60.53 20.15 73.36
CA LYS A 15 60.04 20.42 74.71
C LYS A 15 60.80 21.62 75.30
N GLY A 16 60.08 22.71 75.60
CA GLY A 16 60.65 23.96 76.11
C GLY A 16 60.69 25.14 75.13
N HIS A 17 60.34 24.94 73.85
CA HIS A 17 60.15 26.04 72.89
C HIS A 17 58.67 26.25 72.56
N GLU A 18 58.13 27.42 72.90
CA GLU A 18 56.81 27.88 72.45
C GLU A 18 56.95 28.70 71.16
N PHE A 19 56.07 28.46 70.18
CA PHE A 19 55.88 29.35 69.04
C PHE A 19 54.73 30.32 69.33
N LEU A 20 54.94 31.61 69.05
CA LEU A 20 53.96 32.66 69.25
C LEU A 20 53.58 33.26 67.90
N THR A 21 52.47 32.81 67.30
CA THR A 21 51.95 33.45 66.08
C THR A 21 51.07 34.63 66.48
N LYS A 22 51.35 35.80 65.89
CA LYS A 22 50.56 37.01 66.10
C LYS A 22 49.65 37.25 64.90
N VAL A 23 48.35 37.28 65.16
CA VAL A 23 47.32 37.63 64.18
C VAL A 23 46.89 39.07 64.40
N PHE A 24 47.17 39.94 63.44
CA PHE A 24 46.81 41.36 63.50
C PHE A 24 45.46 41.58 62.84
N VAL A 25 44.43 41.91 63.63
CA VAL A 25 43.08 42.25 63.17
C VAL A 25 42.96 43.77 63.06
N ASN A 26 42.81 44.28 61.83
CA ASN A 26 42.65 45.71 61.58
C ASN A 26 41.19 46.05 61.28
N PHE A 27 40.62 46.97 62.06
CA PHE A 27 39.33 47.59 61.82
C PHE A 27 39.58 48.96 61.18
N ASP A 28 39.22 49.13 59.91
CA ASP A 28 39.41 50.41 59.20
C ASP A 28 38.51 51.52 59.78
N ASP A 29 37.23 51.22 60.00
CA ASP A 29 36.20 52.08 60.63
C ASP A 29 35.87 51.63 62.08
N ASN A 30 35.05 52.39 62.83
CA ASN A 30 34.60 51.96 64.16
C ASN A 30 33.41 50.98 64.03
N PRO A 31 33.53 49.70 64.46
CA PRO A 31 32.45 48.72 64.31
C PRO A 31 31.18 49.07 65.10
N PHE A 32 31.26 49.97 66.09
CA PHE A 32 30.12 50.41 66.91
C PHE A 32 29.46 51.70 66.42
N GLU A 33 29.95 52.31 65.34
CA GLU A 33 29.46 53.60 64.82
C GLU A 33 27.95 53.57 64.46
N PHE A 34 27.45 52.39 64.06
CA PHE A 34 26.07 52.16 63.64
C PHE A 34 25.16 51.60 64.76
N LEU A 35 25.65 51.48 66.00
CA LEU A 35 24.80 51.20 67.17
C LEU A 35 24.14 52.50 67.65
N ASP A 36 22.97 52.39 68.28
CA ASP A 36 22.34 53.54 68.95
C ASP A 36 23.16 53.90 70.22
N GLU A 37 23.20 55.18 70.62
CA GLU A 37 24.05 55.67 71.74
C GLU A 37 24.04 54.85 73.05
N PRO A 38 22.91 54.32 73.57
CA PRO A 38 22.94 53.48 74.77
C PRO A 38 23.59 52.10 74.54
N ASP A 39 23.54 51.58 73.30
CA ASP A 39 24.10 50.28 72.91
C ASP A 39 25.59 50.39 72.50
N LYS A 40 26.12 51.61 72.35
CA LYS A 40 27.58 51.84 72.18
C LYS A 40 28.33 51.56 73.48
N PRO A 41 29.60 51.13 73.41
CA PRO A 41 30.45 51.04 74.60
C PRO A 41 30.57 52.40 75.29
N GLN A 42 30.07 52.47 76.52
CA GLN A 42 29.87 53.70 77.29
C GLN A 42 31.17 54.42 77.70
N ASN A 43 32.32 53.75 77.57
CA ASN A 43 33.65 54.31 77.82
C ASN A 43 34.72 53.56 77.01
N ALA A 44 35.93 54.12 76.96
CA ALA A 44 37.04 53.57 76.18
C ALA A 44 37.48 52.17 76.63
N ALA A 45 37.35 51.82 77.92
CA ALA A 45 37.72 50.49 78.41
C ALA A 45 36.73 49.42 77.93
N ALA A 46 35.43 49.71 77.99
CA ALA A 46 34.39 48.85 77.42
C ALA A 46 34.51 48.73 75.89
N GLU A 47 34.89 49.81 75.20
CA GLU A 47 35.14 49.78 73.76
C GLU A 47 36.34 48.88 73.41
N GLU A 48 37.41 48.96 74.19
CA GLU A 48 38.61 48.14 74.01
C GLU A 48 38.34 46.65 74.31
N GLU A 49 37.59 46.34 75.36
CA GLU A 49 37.20 44.97 75.72
C GLU A 49 36.28 44.34 74.66
N GLN A 50 35.28 45.08 74.17
CA GLN A 50 34.40 44.63 73.09
C GLN A 50 35.15 44.47 71.76
N LEU A 51 36.11 45.35 71.44
CA LEU A 51 36.99 45.18 70.27
C LEU A 51 37.88 43.95 70.37
N LYS A 52 38.42 43.66 71.57
CA LYS A 52 39.20 42.43 71.83
C LYS A 52 38.36 41.18 71.63
N SER A 53 37.16 41.13 72.21
CA SER A 53 36.23 39.99 72.05
C SER A 53 35.79 39.79 70.59
N LEU A 54 35.49 40.87 69.86
CA LEU A 54 35.15 40.82 68.44
C LEU A 54 36.32 40.30 67.59
N ALA A 55 37.54 40.80 67.82
CA ALA A 55 38.74 40.34 67.12
C ALA A 55 39.06 38.86 67.43
N GLN A 56 38.90 38.42 68.68
CA GLN A 56 39.09 37.02 69.09
C GLN A 56 38.09 36.10 68.40
N SER A 57 36.81 36.48 68.32
CA SER A 57 35.76 35.70 67.66
C SER A 57 36.03 35.53 66.16
N ILE A 58 36.43 36.61 65.48
CA ILE A 58 36.83 36.58 64.06
C ILE A 58 38.01 35.64 63.82
N VAL A 59 39.04 35.70 64.66
CA VAL A 59 40.21 34.82 64.54
C VAL A 59 39.85 33.36 64.83
N ALA A 60 38.95 33.09 65.78
CA ALA A 60 38.47 31.74 66.08
C ALA A 60 37.63 31.13 64.93
N GLU A 61 36.75 31.92 64.31
CA GLU A 61 36.00 31.53 63.11
C GLU A 61 36.95 31.23 61.94
N LYS A 62 37.93 32.10 61.69
CA LYS A 62 38.89 31.93 60.59
C LYS A 62 39.89 30.78 60.78
N ILE A 63 40.20 30.40 62.02
CA ILE A 63 40.92 29.15 62.31
C ILE A 63 40.01 27.93 62.08
N SER A 64 38.72 28.05 62.42
CA SER A 64 37.73 26.97 62.24
C SER A 64 37.43 26.65 60.77
N ASP A 65 37.53 27.65 59.89
CA ASP A 65 37.34 27.53 58.44
C ASP A 65 38.59 27.01 57.68
N ASN A 66 39.72 26.76 58.36
CA ASN A 66 41.06 26.56 57.78
C ASN A 66 41.60 27.75 56.97
N ASP A 67 41.04 28.95 57.17
CA ASP A 67 41.40 30.19 56.48
C ASP A 67 42.73 30.78 57.02
N ILE A 68 43.09 30.49 58.27
CA ILE A 68 44.34 30.89 58.93
C ILE A 68 45.27 29.67 59.07
N ASP A 69 46.34 29.62 58.26
CA ASP A 69 47.39 28.60 58.45
C ASP A 69 48.26 28.96 59.65
N LEU A 70 48.09 28.18 60.72
CA LEU A 70 48.84 28.37 61.96
C LEU A 70 50.34 28.10 61.81
N THR A 71 50.84 27.39 60.78
CA THR A 71 52.27 27.05 60.68
C THR A 71 53.21 28.24 60.49
N ASN A 72 52.70 29.42 60.14
CA ASN A 72 53.48 30.64 59.91
C ASN A 72 53.45 31.61 61.11
N GLU A 73 54.57 32.30 61.39
CA GLU A 73 54.74 33.11 62.61
C GLU A 73 54.06 34.50 62.55
N ASN A 74 53.85 35.06 61.35
CA ASN A 74 53.22 36.38 61.18
C ASN A 74 52.12 36.32 60.11
N GLN A 75 50.86 36.51 60.54
CA GLN A 75 49.73 36.70 59.63
C GLN A 75 48.99 38.00 59.96
N LYS A 76 48.78 38.84 58.94
CA LYS A 76 47.96 40.05 59.04
C LYS A 76 46.60 39.75 58.44
N LEU A 77 45.55 39.79 59.27
CA LEU A 77 44.18 39.58 58.85
C LEU A 77 43.45 40.93 58.76
N ARG A 78 43.20 41.41 57.53
CA ARG A 78 42.39 42.62 57.34
C ARG A 78 40.92 42.20 57.30
N THR A 79 40.13 42.62 58.29
CA THR A 79 38.73 42.18 58.39
C THR A 79 37.80 43.38 58.32
N HIS A 80 37.05 43.49 57.23
CA HIS A 80 35.99 44.49 57.10
C HIS A 80 34.73 44.04 57.87
N VAL A 81 34.64 44.38 59.15
CA VAL A 81 33.39 44.25 59.91
C VAL A 81 32.42 45.38 59.54
N LEU A 82 31.84 45.26 58.34
CA LEU A 82 30.86 46.20 57.82
C LEU A 82 29.46 45.86 58.35
N ILE A 83 29.09 46.42 59.51
CA ILE A 83 27.67 46.58 59.91
C ILE A 83 27.04 47.74 59.09
N SER A 84 27.20 47.68 57.76
CA SER A 84 26.71 48.70 56.83
C SER A 84 25.40 48.23 56.20
N GLY A 85 24.34 49.02 56.33
CA GLY A 85 23.05 48.71 55.72
C GLY A 85 23.01 48.82 54.19
N LYS A 86 24.15 48.84 53.48
CA LYS A 86 24.25 48.98 52.01
C LYS A 86 24.79 47.67 51.40
N LYS A 87 23.89 46.91 50.77
CA LYS A 87 24.06 45.58 50.11
C LYS A 87 24.08 44.38 51.07
N ASN A 88 23.77 43.21 50.50
CA ASN A 88 23.73 41.94 51.21
C ASN A 88 25.11 41.59 51.78
N GLY A 89 25.14 41.06 53.00
CA GLY A 89 26.38 40.76 53.70
C GLY A 89 27.15 39.62 53.03
N ALA A 90 28.42 39.87 52.77
CA ALA A 90 29.45 38.88 52.50
C ALA A 90 30.70 39.31 53.26
N LEU A 91 31.25 38.44 54.10
CA LEU A 91 32.53 38.67 54.76
C LEU A 91 33.62 38.35 53.73
N GLN A 92 34.37 39.34 53.28
CA GLN A 92 35.41 39.18 52.26
C GLN A 92 36.79 39.37 52.89
N VAL A 93 37.67 38.39 52.73
CA VAL A 93 39.05 38.37 53.23
C VAL A 93 39.97 38.07 52.04
N ASP A 94 40.91 38.97 51.76
CA ASP A 94 41.94 38.76 50.74
C ASP A 94 43.28 38.40 51.42
N TYR A 95 43.93 37.33 50.93
CA TYR A 95 45.27 36.93 51.36
C TYR A 95 46.32 37.32 50.31
N THR A 96 47.50 37.72 50.76
CA THR A 96 48.71 37.76 49.93
C THR A 96 49.77 36.82 50.51
N VAL A 97 49.84 35.61 49.93
CA VAL A 97 50.95 34.67 50.18
C VAL A 97 52.06 34.98 49.18
N SER A 98 53.27 35.23 49.68
CA SER A 98 54.46 35.39 48.84
C SER A 98 55.25 34.08 48.77
N GLY A 99 55.13 33.36 47.64
CA GLY A 99 56.05 32.31 47.21
C GLY A 99 55.51 30.87 47.25
N GLY A 100 55.71 30.14 46.15
CA GLY A 100 55.65 28.67 46.10
C GLY A 100 54.35 28.09 45.55
N VAL A 101 54.47 27.16 44.61
CA VAL A 101 53.38 26.39 44.00
C VAL A 101 53.30 25.02 44.70
N GLU A 102 52.11 24.51 45.03
CA GLU A 102 51.60 23.22 44.53
C GLU A 102 50.18 22.87 45.00
N LEU A 103 49.46 22.15 44.12
CA LEU A 103 48.17 21.52 44.38
C LEU A 103 48.41 20.22 45.17
N LEU A 104 47.54 19.87 46.13
CA LEU A 104 47.21 18.46 46.38
C LEU A 104 45.78 18.28 46.98
N SER A 105 44.91 17.79 46.09
CA SER A 105 43.93 16.71 46.30
C SER A 105 42.88 16.78 47.42
N THR A 106 41.66 17.14 47.00
CA THR A 106 40.44 16.31 47.11
C THR A 106 40.38 15.24 48.21
N SER A 107 39.51 15.46 49.21
CA SER A 107 38.71 14.35 49.79
C SER A 107 37.28 14.81 50.09
N SER A 108 36.29 13.97 49.76
CA SER A 108 34.88 14.35 49.66
C SER A 108 34.08 14.18 50.96
N GLN A 109 34.74 14.23 52.12
CA GLN A 109 34.10 14.08 53.43
C GLN A 109 34.54 15.21 54.37
N LYS A 110 33.60 16.08 54.75
CA LYS A 110 33.83 17.10 55.79
C LYS A 110 34.13 16.41 57.13
N PRO A 111 35.29 16.63 57.77
CA PRO A 111 35.53 16.19 59.13
C PRO A 111 34.62 16.95 60.10
N ASN A 112 34.13 16.30 61.15
CA ASN A 112 33.47 17.01 62.25
C ASN A 112 34.52 17.82 63.03
N LEU A 113 34.48 19.16 62.86
CA LEU A 113 35.44 20.11 63.44
C LEU A 113 35.63 19.91 64.96
N LYS A 114 34.57 19.58 65.69
CA LYS A 114 34.62 19.34 67.14
C LYS A 114 35.53 18.16 67.51
N ALA A 115 35.53 17.11 66.67
CA ALA A 115 36.38 15.94 66.86
C ALA A 115 37.84 16.18 66.44
N VAL A 116 38.09 17.07 65.46
CA VAL A 116 39.45 17.44 65.05
C VAL A 116 40.12 18.28 66.14
N LEU A 117 39.44 19.32 66.64
CA LEU A 117 39.96 20.21 67.68
C LEU A 117 40.22 19.47 69.00
N GLN A 118 39.30 18.60 69.45
CA GLN A 118 39.51 17.78 70.65
C GLN A 118 40.68 16.79 70.52
N LYS A 119 41.01 16.33 69.30
CA LYS A 119 42.08 15.35 69.06
C LYS A 119 43.46 15.99 68.87
N GLN A 120 43.53 17.26 68.46
CA GLN A 120 44.79 17.98 68.24
C GLN A 120 45.22 18.90 69.39
N PHE A 121 44.30 19.38 70.23
CA PHE A 121 44.62 20.28 71.35
C PHE A 121 43.96 19.84 72.67
N PRO A 122 44.35 18.70 73.28
CA PRO A 122 43.65 18.14 74.45
C PRO A 122 43.77 19.00 75.71
N THR A 123 44.80 19.83 75.81
CA THR A 123 45.06 20.71 76.97
C THR A 123 46.08 21.79 76.58
N ALA A 124 45.60 22.98 76.27
CA ALA A 124 46.43 24.17 76.08
C ALA A 124 46.37 25.04 77.34
N THR A 125 47.17 24.68 78.35
CA THR A 125 47.39 25.50 79.54
C THR A 125 48.33 26.66 79.20
N PHE A 126 47.98 27.87 79.61
CA PHE A 126 48.87 29.03 79.53
C PHE A 126 49.07 29.64 80.91
N SER A 127 50.31 29.63 81.38
CA SER A 127 50.77 30.39 82.53
C SER A 127 50.97 31.85 82.14
N ASP A 128 50.42 32.76 82.93
CA ASP A 128 50.66 34.19 82.81
C ASP A 128 51.96 34.59 83.54
N THR A 129 52.69 35.53 82.97
CA THR A 129 53.86 36.17 83.61
C THR A 129 53.81 37.68 83.41
N TYR A 130 52.74 38.32 83.89
CA TYR A 130 52.78 39.64 84.53
C TYR A 130 51.64 39.80 85.57
N GLY A 131 51.59 38.99 86.64
CA GLY A 131 52.46 37.90 87.05
C GLY A 131 51.85 37.14 88.24
N GLU A 132 51.73 35.82 88.11
CA GLU A 132 50.91 34.91 88.93
C GLU A 132 49.40 35.23 89.01
N ILE A 133 48.62 34.26 88.55
CA ILE A 133 47.17 34.34 88.34
C ILE A 133 46.41 34.16 89.66
N GLY A 134 45.30 34.89 89.81
CA GLY A 134 44.16 34.50 90.65
C GLY A 134 42.92 35.32 90.23
N ALA A 135 41.90 34.78 89.56
CA ALA A 135 41.46 33.40 89.45
C ALA A 135 41.05 32.98 88.02
N GLU A 136 40.87 31.66 87.85
CA GLU A 136 40.59 30.96 86.61
C GLU A 136 39.31 31.45 85.90
N HIS A 137 39.38 31.64 84.57
CA HIS A 137 38.19 31.77 83.72
C HIS A 137 38.20 30.69 82.65
N THR A 138 37.32 29.71 82.81
CA THR A 138 37.09 28.66 81.83
C THR A 138 36.39 29.27 80.62
N LEU A 139 37.03 29.18 79.44
CA LEU A 139 36.48 29.71 78.19
C LEU A 139 35.30 28.85 77.71
N GLY A 140 34.11 29.14 78.23
CA GLY A 140 32.88 28.84 77.51
C GLY A 140 32.87 29.65 76.23
N MET A 141 32.62 29.00 75.08
CA MET A 141 32.36 29.75 73.84
C MET A 141 31.27 30.80 74.10
N PRO A 142 31.46 32.06 73.72
CA PRO A 142 30.35 33.01 73.70
C PRO A 142 29.39 32.58 72.58
N LEU A 143 28.47 31.66 72.88
CA LEU A 143 27.22 31.58 72.15
C LEU A 143 26.57 32.95 72.31
N ILE A 144 26.48 33.71 71.23
CA ILE A 144 25.48 34.78 71.14
C ILE A 144 24.14 34.07 71.34
N PRO A 145 23.43 34.30 72.47
CA PRO A 145 22.26 33.51 72.76
C PRO A 145 21.19 33.80 71.71
N GLU A 146 20.42 32.77 71.37
CA GLU A 146 19.58 32.74 70.16
C GLU A 146 18.52 33.86 70.16
N ASN A 147 18.13 34.33 71.34
CA ASN A 147 17.29 35.51 71.55
C ASN A 147 17.96 36.82 71.05
N ILE A 148 19.25 37.05 71.32
CA ILE A 148 19.99 38.22 70.82
C ILE A 148 20.14 38.14 69.30
N LEU A 149 20.41 36.93 68.77
CA LEU A 149 20.52 36.73 67.32
C LEU A 149 19.18 36.97 66.62
N THR A 150 18.06 36.56 67.24
CA THR A 150 16.70 36.85 66.77
C THR A 150 16.36 38.34 66.87
N ILE A 151 16.67 39.00 68.00
CA ILE A 151 16.52 40.45 68.18
C ILE A 151 17.32 41.23 67.12
N LEU A 152 18.53 40.80 66.77
CA LEU A 152 19.32 41.41 65.70
C LEU A 152 18.70 41.19 64.32
N GLN A 153 18.08 40.03 64.06
CA GLN A 153 17.35 39.77 62.81
C GLN A 153 16.03 40.57 62.70
N GLU A 154 15.29 40.72 63.79
CA GLU A 154 14.10 41.57 63.85
C GLU A 154 14.45 43.06 63.77
N LYS A 155 15.45 43.53 64.53
CA LYS A 155 16.02 44.88 64.39
C LYS A 155 16.53 45.10 62.97
N LYS A 156 17.11 44.11 62.28
CA LYS A 156 17.51 44.20 60.85
C LYS A 156 16.30 44.35 59.90
N LYS A 157 15.21 43.60 60.10
CA LYS A 157 13.96 43.79 59.34
C LYS A 157 13.35 45.17 59.60
N SER A 158 13.23 45.57 60.85
CA SER A 158 12.71 46.88 61.26
C SER A 158 13.59 48.03 60.77
N ALA A 159 14.92 47.89 60.80
CA ALA A 159 15.86 48.85 60.24
C ALA A 159 15.81 48.90 58.71
N ALA A 160 15.56 47.78 58.02
CA ALA A 160 15.32 47.78 56.57
C ALA A 160 14.02 48.52 56.21
N ILE A 161 12.94 48.30 56.96
CA ILE A 161 11.66 49.02 56.80
C ILE A 161 11.84 50.52 57.12
N ALA A 162 12.50 50.85 58.23
CA ALA A 162 12.79 52.22 58.63
C ALA A 162 13.72 52.91 57.61
N LYS A 163 14.70 52.21 57.05
CA LYS A 163 15.55 52.70 55.97
C LYS A 163 14.76 52.90 54.67
N GLY A 164 13.84 52.00 54.34
CA GLY A 164 12.90 52.19 53.23
C GLY A 164 12.08 53.47 53.40
N LYS A 165 11.52 53.69 54.60
CA LYS A 165 10.80 54.92 54.95
C LYS A 165 11.69 56.17 54.91
N ARG A 166 12.94 56.12 55.41
CA ARG A 166 13.91 57.23 55.34
C ARG A 166 14.36 57.54 53.91
N ILE A 167 14.58 56.53 53.08
CA ILE A 167 14.90 56.71 51.65
C ILE A 167 13.72 57.33 50.93
N LEU A 168 12.50 56.84 51.17
CA LEU A 168 11.29 57.40 50.57
C LEU A 168 11.07 58.85 51.03
N ALA A 169 11.19 59.15 52.34
CA ALA A 169 11.10 60.51 52.86
C ALA A 169 12.16 61.44 52.24
N LYS A 170 13.41 60.98 52.13
CA LYS A 170 14.48 61.71 51.45
C LYS A 170 14.20 61.90 49.95
N GLN A 171 13.63 60.92 49.26
CA GLN A 171 13.25 61.05 47.85
C GLN A 171 12.11 62.06 47.65
N LYS A 172 11.12 62.09 48.55
CA LYS A 172 10.07 63.13 48.59
C LYS A 172 10.66 64.52 48.80
N GLU A 173 11.58 64.66 49.75
CA GLU A 173 12.26 65.91 50.08
C GLU A 173 13.18 66.39 48.93
N GLU A 174 13.98 65.49 48.35
CA GLU A 174 14.85 65.77 47.20
C GLU A 174 14.03 66.10 45.94
N PHE A 175 12.88 65.45 45.72
CA PHE A 175 11.95 65.82 44.65
C PHE A 175 11.42 67.25 44.84
N LEU A 176 10.91 67.57 46.02
CA LEU A 176 10.33 68.89 46.29
C LEU A 176 11.38 70.01 46.21
N THR A 177 12.64 69.74 46.55
CA THR A 177 13.73 70.74 46.53
C THR A 177 14.48 70.82 45.20
N LYS A 178 14.76 69.68 44.54
CA LYS A 178 15.65 69.58 43.36
C LYS A 178 14.96 69.11 42.08
N GLY A 179 13.74 68.56 42.16
CA GLY A 179 13.02 67.98 41.04
C GLY A 179 13.17 66.46 40.94
N PRO A 180 12.45 65.79 40.00
CA PRO A 180 12.43 64.34 39.90
C PRO A 180 13.78 63.77 39.42
N ILE A 181 14.12 62.57 39.90
CA ILE A 181 15.39 61.89 39.57
C ILE A 181 15.52 61.59 38.07
N LYS A 182 14.40 61.27 37.41
CA LYS A 182 14.28 61.18 35.96
C LYS A 182 12.95 61.79 35.55
N PHE A 183 12.96 62.68 34.56
CA PHE A 183 11.73 63.17 33.94
C PHE A 183 11.12 62.06 33.05
N PRO A 184 9.78 61.89 33.01
CA PRO A 184 9.15 60.89 32.14
C PRO A 184 9.39 61.18 30.65
N ASP A 185 9.65 60.13 29.86
CA ASP A 185 9.78 60.26 28.42
C ASP A 185 8.40 60.51 27.77
N LEU A 186 8.34 61.36 26.73
CA LEU A 186 7.10 61.64 26.01
C LEU A 186 6.56 60.37 25.32
N VAL A 187 5.25 60.20 25.33
CA VAL A 187 4.58 59.08 24.66
C VAL A 187 4.52 59.35 23.16
N ALA A 188 5.15 58.48 22.38
CA ALA A 188 5.08 58.53 20.92
C ALA A 188 3.68 58.14 20.41
N PHE A 189 3.20 58.82 19.37
CA PHE A 189 1.98 58.43 18.67
C PHE A 189 2.16 57.07 17.95
N PRO A 190 1.09 56.28 17.76
CA PRO A 190 1.17 55.00 17.05
C PRO A 190 1.72 55.18 15.63
N ALA A 191 2.58 54.28 15.15
CA ALA A 191 3.34 54.48 13.91
C ALA A 191 2.47 54.52 12.63
N SER A 192 1.39 53.73 12.58
CA SER A 192 0.44 53.67 11.47
C SER A 192 -0.90 53.09 11.92
N ILE A 193 -1.94 53.35 11.13
CA ILE A 193 -3.17 52.55 11.12
C ILE A 193 -2.83 51.18 10.51
N LYS A 194 -3.48 50.11 10.97
CA LYS A 194 -3.33 48.77 10.37
C LYS A 194 -4.42 48.51 9.33
N THR A 195 -4.06 47.77 8.29
CA THR A 195 -4.98 47.27 7.28
C THR A 195 -4.56 45.86 6.85
N THR A 196 -5.52 44.99 6.60
CA THR A 196 -5.31 43.67 5.98
C THR A 196 -5.75 43.73 4.51
N ALA A 197 -4.95 43.19 3.60
CA ALA A 197 -5.33 43.15 2.19
C ALA A 197 -6.44 42.11 1.96
N LYS A 198 -7.41 42.38 1.08
CA LYS A 198 -8.62 41.55 0.90
C LYS A 198 -8.36 40.06 0.68
N LYS A 199 -7.30 39.74 -0.06
CA LYS A 199 -6.84 38.37 -0.35
C LYS A 199 -6.29 37.60 0.86
N ASP A 200 -5.89 38.31 1.91
CA ASP A 200 -5.28 37.75 3.12
C ASP A 200 -6.34 37.64 4.27
N ILE A 201 -7.60 38.01 4.00
CA ILE A 201 -8.73 37.86 4.92
C ILE A 201 -9.23 36.41 4.90
N ASN A 202 -9.20 35.74 6.04
CA ASN A 202 -9.86 34.44 6.21
C ASN A 202 -11.39 34.61 6.20
N LEU A 203 -12.06 34.07 5.17
CA LEU A 203 -13.51 34.21 4.97
C LEU A 203 -14.33 33.72 6.16
N LYS A 204 -13.97 32.59 6.77
CA LYS A 204 -14.70 32.00 7.89
C LYS A 204 -14.66 32.92 9.11
N ASN A 205 -13.47 33.42 9.45
CA ASN A 205 -13.28 34.37 10.55
C ASN A 205 -14.03 35.68 10.30
N ALA A 206 -14.06 36.15 9.04
CA ALA A 206 -14.82 37.34 8.65
C ALA A 206 -16.34 37.16 8.79
N VAL A 207 -16.88 36.02 8.33
CA VAL A 207 -18.29 35.63 8.51
C VAL A 207 -18.66 35.58 10.00
N GLU A 208 -17.85 34.90 10.81
CA GLU A 208 -18.08 34.74 12.26
C GLU A 208 -18.07 36.10 12.97
N LYS A 209 -17.03 36.91 12.77
CA LYS A 209 -16.89 38.24 13.38
C LYS A 209 -18.03 39.19 12.97
N LEU A 210 -18.38 39.25 11.69
CA LEU A 210 -19.46 40.13 11.21
C LEU A 210 -20.85 39.67 11.68
N ARG A 211 -21.09 38.36 11.78
CA ARG A 211 -22.30 37.81 12.43
C ARG A 211 -22.35 38.26 13.89
N THR A 212 -21.29 38.04 14.67
CA THR A 212 -21.28 38.42 16.10
C THR A 212 -21.55 39.90 16.31
N LEU A 213 -21.08 40.76 15.40
CA LEU A 213 -21.28 42.21 15.47
C LEU A 213 -22.68 42.66 15.04
N ASN A 214 -23.32 41.99 14.07
CA ASN A 214 -24.66 42.32 13.59
C ASN A 214 -25.79 41.59 14.36
N GLY A 215 -25.44 40.59 15.18
CA GLY A 215 -26.37 39.71 15.88
C GLY A 215 -26.89 38.54 15.04
N ASP A 216 -27.61 37.62 15.69
CA ASP A 216 -28.05 36.34 15.11
C ASP A 216 -29.04 36.44 13.96
N ASN A 217 -29.61 37.62 13.69
CA ASN A 217 -30.45 37.87 12.52
C ASN A 217 -29.66 37.88 11.19
N SER A 218 -28.33 37.80 11.21
CA SER A 218 -27.50 37.77 10.00
C SER A 218 -27.49 36.40 9.32
N LYS A 219 -27.97 36.35 8.07
CA LYS A 219 -27.92 35.15 7.21
C LYS A 219 -26.51 34.80 6.70
N LEU A 220 -25.47 35.57 7.07
CA LEU A 220 -24.08 35.32 6.65
C LEU A 220 -23.63 33.88 6.91
N TYR A 221 -23.93 33.35 8.10
CA TYR A 221 -23.55 31.99 8.49
C TYR A 221 -24.40 30.92 7.78
N GLU A 222 -25.70 31.17 7.60
CA GLU A 222 -26.62 30.28 6.86
C GLU A 222 -26.14 30.07 5.41
N VAL A 223 -25.81 31.16 4.72
CA VAL A 223 -25.33 31.12 3.33
C VAL A 223 -23.96 30.45 3.24
N HIS A 224 -23.03 30.74 4.16
CA HIS A 224 -21.72 30.08 4.19
C HIS A 224 -21.84 28.56 4.42
N GLN A 225 -22.67 28.13 5.40
CA GLN A 225 -22.93 26.72 5.65
C GLN A 225 -23.59 26.02 4.46
N LYS A 226 -24.51 26.70 3.75
CA LYS A 226 -25.13 26.17 2.53
C LYS A 226 -24.10 25.95 1.42
N ILE A 227 -23.13 26.86 1.25
CA ILE A 227 -22.00 26.69 0.32
C ILE A 227 -21.14 25.49 0.71
N GLU A 228 -20.68 25.42 1.96
CA GLU A 228 -19.83 24.32 2.46
C GLU A 228 -20.53 22.96 2.33
N THR A 229 -21.82 22.88 2.65
CA THR A 229 -22.63 21.65 2.56
C THR A 229 -22.75 21.18 1.11
N CYS A 230 -23.15 22.07 0.19
CA CYS A 230 -23.27 21.70 -1.22
C CYS A 230 -21.92 21.34 -1.87
N GLU A 231 -20.80 21.91 -1.41
CA GLU A 231 -19.45 21.54 -1.86
C GLU A 231 -19.11 20.09 -1.50
N ILE A 232 -19.44 19.67 -0.28
CA ILE A 232 -19.28 18.27 0.19
C ILE A 232 -20.22 17.32 -0.58
N GLU A 233 -21.49 17.67 -0.73
CA GLU A 233 -22.47 16.81 -1.40
C GLU A 233 -22.15 16.63 -2.90
N ILE A 234 -21.71 17.68 -3.60
CA ILE A 234 -21.26 17.58 -5.00
C ILE A 234 -20.01 16.70 -5.12
N LYS A 235 -19.05 16.83 -4.20
CA LYS A 235 -17.85 15.96 -4.18
C LYS A 235 -18.23 14.48 -3.99
N ALA A 236 -19.20 14.19 -3.13
CA ALA A 236 -19.71 12.82 -2.94
C ALA A 236 -20.39 12.27 -4.21
N LEU A 237 -21.12 13.10 -4.97
CA LEU A 237 -21.67 12.70 -6.28
C LEU A 237 -20.57 12.40 -7.30
N ASP A 238 -19.48 13.18 -7.33
CA ASP A 238 -18.33 12.95 -8.20
C ASP A 238 -17.61 11.63 -7.89
N GLU A 239 -17.45 11.31 -6.62
CA GLU A 239 -16.85 10.04 -6.15
C GLU A 239 -17.73 8.85 -6.56
N GLN A 240 -19.05 8.93 -6.36
CA GLN A 240 -20.02 7.92 -6.79
C GLN A 240 -20.05 7.73 -8.32
N LEU A 241 -20.03 8.83 -9.09
CA LEU A 241 -19.96 8.78 -10.55
C LEU A 241 -18.65 8.15 -11.05
N THR A 242 -17.54 8.41 -10.36
CA THR A 242 -16.23 7.85 -10.68
C THR A 242 -16.19 6.33 -10.45
N GLU A 243 -16.71 5.86 -9.32
CA GLU A 243 -16.79 4.42 -9.04
C GLU A 243 -17.76 3.71 -10.00
N LEU A 244 -18.88 4.33 -10.36
CA LEU A 244 -19.80 3.81 -11.38
C LEU A 244 -19.10 3.65 -12.75
N LYS A 245 -18.35 4.68 -13.19
CA LYS A 245 -17.54 4.64 -14.42
C LYS A 245 -16.50 3.53 -14.41
N LYS A 246 -15.83 3.32 -13.27
CA LYS A 246 -14.83 2.27 -13.08
C LYS A 246 -15.46 0.88 -13.19
N ARG A 247 -16.57 0.63 -12.49
CA ARG A 247 -17.30 -0.66 -12.56
C ARG A 247 -17.84 -0.94 -13.97
N GLU A 248 -18.34 0.07 -14.67
CA GLU A 248 -18.77 -0.06 -16.08
C GLU A 248 -17.61 -0.42 -17.01
N ALA A 249 -16.44 0.21 -16.84
CA ALA A 249 -15.25 -0.10 -17.63
C ALA A 249 -14.74 -1.53 -17.37
N SER A 250 -14.68 -1.98 -16.12
CA SER A 250 -14.30 -3.36 -15.78
C SER A 250 -15.29 -4.39 -16.33
N LEU A 251 -16.60 -4.07 -16.37
CA LEU A 251 -17.61 -4.94 -16.98
C LEU A 251 -17.45 -4.99 -18.51
N ALA A 252 -17.17 -3.87 -19.16
CA ALA A 252 -16.89 -3.82 -20.60
C ALA A 252 -15.64 -4.64 -20.96
N GLU A 253 -14.57 -4.54 -20.17
CA GLU A 253 -13.36 -5.35 -20.34
C GLU A 253 -13.66 -6.85 -20.15
N ALA A 254 -14.43 -7.23 -19.13
CA ALA A 254 -14.83 -8.62 -18.90
C ALA A 254 -15.64 -9.19 -20.09
N MET A 255 -16.61 -8.44 -20.62
CA MET A 255 -17.38 -8.84 -21.79
C MET A 255 -16.53 -8.97 -23.06
N SER A 256 -15.45 -8.20 -23.21
CA SER A 256 -14.57 -8.25 -24.40
C SER A 256 -13.63 -9.46 -24.48
N LYS A 257 -13.63 -10.34 -23.46
CA LYS A 257 -12.71 -11.51 -23.39
C LYS A 257 -13.22 -12.75 -24.14
N ASP A 258 -14.52 -12.83 -24.44
CA ASP A 258 -15.12 -13.91 -25.24
C ASP A 258 -16.08 -13.30 -26.27
N GLU A 259 -15.95 -13.66 -27.55
CA GLU A 259 -16.79 -13.15 -28.65
C GLU A 259 -18.28 -13.51 -28.46
N ARG A 260 -18.57 -14.60 -27.75
CA ARG A 260 -19.93 -15.03 -27.36
C ARG A 260 -20.52 -14.07 -26.33
N LEU A 261 -19.72 -13.58 -25.38
CA LEU A 261 -20.14 -12.55 -24.42
C LEU A 261 -20.43 -11.21 -25.10
N VAL A 262 -19.64 -10.83 -26.11
CA VAL A 262 -19.89 -9.62 -26.92
C VAL A 262 -21.22 -9.74 -27.67
N SER A 263 -21.47 -10.88 -28.32
CA SER A 263 -22.72 -11.14 -29.05
C SER A 263 -23.94 -11.13 -28.12
N PHE A 264 -23.83 -11.76 -26.94
CA PHE A 264 -24.84 -11.73 -25.89
C PHE A 264 -25.14 -10.30 -25.41
N ALA A 265 -24.10 -9.50 -25.16
CA ALA A 265 -24.27 -8.12 -24.71
C ALA A 265 -25.00 -7.26 -25.75
N GLN A 266 -24.64 -7.38 -27.03
CA GLN A 266 -25.30 -6.69 -28.14
C GLN A 266 -26.76 -7.12 -28.32
N SER A 267 -27.07 -8.41 -28.18
CA SER A 267 -28.42 -8.94 -28.42
C SER A 267 -29.38 -8.81 -27.23
N HIS A 268 -28.87 -8.80 -26.00
CA HIS A 268 -29.70 -8.93 -24.79
C HIS A 268 -29.46 -7.86 -23.70
N LEU A 269 -28.33 -7.15 -23.72
CA LEU A 269 -28.00 -6.14 -22.71
C LEU A 269 -27.97 -4.70 -23.24
N GLN A 270 -27.97 -4.51 -24.57
CA GLN A 270 -27.80 -3.21 -25.22
C GLN A 270 -28.75 -2.12 -24.71
N THR A 271 -30.03 -2.43 -24.49
CA THR A 271 -31.00 -1.45 -23.95
C THR A 271 -30.61 -0.99 -22.55
N SER A 272 -30.28 -1.92 -21.65
CA SER A 272 -29.87 -1.59 -20.27
C SER A 272 -28.53 -0.86 -20.22
N MET A 273 -27.59 -1.21 -21.09
CA MET A 273 -26.31 -0.51 -21.28
C MET A 273 -26.52 0.93 -21.78
N ASN A 274 -27.38 1.12 -22.79
CA ASN A 274 -27.72 2.44 -23.33
C ASN A 274 -28.39 3.32 -22.26
N GLU A 275 -29.37 2.78 -21.52
CA GLU A 275 -30.02 3.50 -20.42
C GLU A 275 -29.03 3.90 -19.31
N LEU A 276 -28.10 3.01 -18.95
CA LEU A 276 -27.05 3.29 -17.98
C LEU A 276 -26.16 4.45 -18.45
N GLN A 277 -25.71 4.41 -19.71
CA GLN A 277 -24.87 5.45 -20.31
C GLN A 277 -25.58 6.80 -20.41
N GLN A 278 -26.86 6.83 -20.80
CA GLN A 278 -27.66 8.06 -20.84
C GLN A 278 -27.87 8.64 -19.43
N THR A 279 -28.14 7.79 -18.43
CA THR A 279 -28.26 8.22 -17.03
C THR A 279 -26.95 8.84 -16.54
N LYS A 280 -25.82 8.16 -16.79
CA LYS A 280 -24.47 8.61 -16.45
C LYS A 280 -24.13 9.97 -17.07
N LEU A 281 -24.35 10.13 -18.38
CA LEU A 281 -24.09 11.39 -19.10
C LEU A 281 -24.98 12.54 -18.62
N SER A 282 -26.25 12.24 -18.29
CA SER A 282 -27.19 13.22 -17.73
C SER A 282 -26.72 13.72 -16.36
N VAL A 283 -26.36 12.79 -15.46
CA VAL A 283 -25.82 13.12 -14.12
C VAL A 283 -24.51 13.90 -14.23
N GLU A 284 -23.57 13.46 -15.07
CA GLU A 284 -22.29 14.15 -15.29
C GLU A 284 -22.48 15.61 -15.73
N LYS A 285 -23.41 15.85 -16.68
CA LYS A 285 -23.79 17.19 -17.10
C LYS A 285 -24.41 18.01 -15.96
N LYS A 286 -25.26 17.41 -15.12
CA LYS A 286 -25.88 18.07 -13.96
C LYS A 286 -24.86 18.45 -12.88
N ILE A 287 -23.95 17.53 -12.54
CA ILE A 287 -22.86 17.79 -11.59
C ILE A 287 -21.95 18.91 -12.09
N SER A 288 -21.59 18.91 -13.39
CA SER A 288 -20.83 20.01 -14.00
C SER A 288 -21.53 21.37 -13.87
N ILE A 289 -22.85 21.43 -14.11
CA ILE A 289 -23.65 22.65 -13.91
C ILE A 289 -23.66 23.08 -12.43
N PHE A 290 -23.80 22.13 -11.49
CA PHE A 290 -23.77 22.44 -10.06
C PHE A 290 -22.41 22.98 -9.60
N ARG A 291 -21.30 22.39 -10.07
CA ARG A 291 -19.93 22.88 -9.82
C ARG A 291 -19.75 24.33 -10.28
N THR A 292 -20.16 24.65 -11.51
CA THR A 292 -20.07 26.03 -12.04
C THR A 292 -20.88 27.01 -11.20
N LYS A 293 -22.16 26.71 -10.95
CA LYS A 293 -23.04 27.55 -10.11
C LYS A 293 -22.50 27.76 -8.70
N LEU A 294 -22.03 26.69 -8.05
CA LEU A 294 -21.46 26.76 -6.71
C LEU A 294 -20.16 27.58 -6.70
N SER A 295 -19.30 27.42 -7.71
CA SER A 295 -18.06 28.21 -7.83
C SER A 295 -18.35 29.71 -8.02
N GLU A 296 -19.36 30.05 -8.82
CA GLU A 296 -19.81 31.44 -9.00
C GLU A 296 -20.40 32.03 -7.71
N ALA A 297 -21.29 31.29 -7.03
CA ALA A 297 -21.88 31.68 -5.76
C ALA A 297 -20.81 31.86 -4.66
N LYS A 298 -19.90 30.89 -4.52
CA LYS A 298 -18.78 30.92 -3.56
C LYS A 298 -17.86 32.12 -3.80
N LYS A 299 -17.53 32.41 -5.05
CA LYS A 299 -16.74 33.59 -5.43
C LYS A 299 -17.48 34.89 -5.07
N SER A 300 -18.72 35.04 -5.51
CA SER A 300 -19.53 36.26 -5.32
C SER A 300 -19.79 36.54 -3.83
N PHE A 301 -20.13 35.51 -3.05
CA PHE A 301 -20.24 35.59 -1.60
C PHE A 301 -18.91 35.96 -0.93
N SER A 302 -17.80 35.30 -1.31
CA SER A 302 -16.48 35.60 -0.74
C SER A 302 -16.03 37.02 -1.05
N GLU A 303 -16.24 37.52 -2.26
CA GLU A 303 -15.91 38.89 -2.66
C GLU A 303 -16.74 39.91 -1.86
N HIS A 304 -18.05 39.68 -1.70
CA HIS A 304 -18.93 40.52 -0.87
C HIS A 304 -18.48 40.58 0.59
N VAL A 305 -18.28 39.43 1.24
CA VAL A 305 -17.92 39.38 2.67
C VAL A 305 -16.52 39.92 2.92
N THR A 306 -15.51 39.55 2.12
CA THR A 306 -14.14 40.07 2.29
C THR A 306 -14.05 41.56 1.98
N HIS A 307 -14.84 42.08 1.03
CA HIS A 307 -14.95 43.52 0.79
C HIS A 307 -15.50 44.24 2.02
N SER A 308 -16.66 43.84 2.54
CA SER A 308 -17.27 44.48 3.71
C SER A 308 -16.41 44.33 4.97
N TYR A 309 -15.76 43.18 5.18
CA TYR A 309 -14.82 42.98 6.29
C TYR A 309 -13.61 43.91 6.19
N SER A 310 -13.02 44.09 4.99
CA SER A 310 -11.88 45.00 4.82
C SER A 310 -12.24 46.46 5.12
N GLN A 311 -13.47 46.88 4.81
CA GLN A 311 -13.97 48.21 5.16
C GLN A 311 -14.18 48.34 6.67
N TYR A 312 -14.86 47.36 7.28
CA TYR A 312 -15.04 47.28 8.74
C TYR A 312 -13.70 47.37 9.49
N GLU A 313 -12.71 46.55 9.10
CA GLU A 313 -11.40 46.49 9.76
C GLU A 313 -10.63 47.81 9.60
N THR A 314 -10.70 48.43 8.42
CA THR A 314 -10.07 49.73 8.16
C THR A 314 -10.67 50.81 9.06
N TYR A 315 -11.99 50.85 9.22
CA TYR A 315 -12.66 51.81 10.12
C TYR A 315 -12.40 51.50 11.61
N GLU A 316 -12.42 50.23 12.03
CA GLU A 316 -12.12 49.83 13.41
C GLU A 316 -10.69 50.23 13.80
N ASN A 317 -9.70 49.89 12.96
CA ASN A 317 -8.31 50.25 13.21
C ASN A 317 -8.07 51.77 13.17
N THR A 318 -8.79 52.50 12.33
CA THR A 318 -8.72 53.98 12.29
C THR A 318 -9.25 54.57 13.60
N LEU A 319 -10.41 54.12 14.06
CA LEU A 319 -11.01 54.56 15.32
C LEU A 319 -10.13 54.25 16.54
N GLN A 320 -9.55 53.05 16.60
CA GLN A 320 -8.61 52.66 17.66
C GLN A 320 -7.31 53.49 17.60
N PHE A 321 -6.85 53.84 16.40
CA PHE A 321 -5.72 54.74 16.20
C PHE A 321 -6.04 56.17 16.70
N THR A 322 -7.21 56.74 16.38
CA THR A 322 -7.63 58.08 16.87
C THR A 322 -7.56 58.16 18.39
N LYS A 323 -8.17 57.18 19.07
CA LYS A 323 -8.21 57.08 20.53
C LYS A 323 -6.82 57.10 21.16
N GLN A 324 -5.91 56.30 20.61
CA GLN A 324 -4.53 56.20 21.10
C GLN A 324 -3.74 57.50 20.87
N VAL A 325 -3.95 58.18 19.74
CA VAL A 325 -3.34 59.49 19.45
C VAL A 325 -3.84 60.56 20.43
N ILE A 326 -5.16 60.62 20.70
CA ILE A 326 -5.74 61.55 21.70
C ILE A 326 -5.13 61.28 23.07
N LEU A 327 -5.17 60.04 23.53
CA LEU A 327 -4.73 59.66 24.87
C LEU A 327 -3.24 59.99 25.09
N ALA A 328 -2.40 59.72 24.09
CA ALA A 328 -1.00 60.12 24.09
C ALA A 328 -0.83 61.66 24.09
N ALA A 329 -1.65 62.41 23.35
CA ALA A 329 -1.60 63.87 23.34
C ALA A 329 -2.01 64.49 24.68
N LEU A 330 -3.05 63.96 25.33
CA LEU A 330 -3.51 64.43 26.65
C LEU A 330 -2.49 64.11 27.74
N TYR A 331 -1.85 62.93 27.70
CA TYR A 331 -0.77 62.60 28.62
C TYR A 331 0.50 63.44 28.38
N ASN A 332 0.86 63.70 27.12
CA ASN A 332 1.97 64.60 26.79
C ASN A 332 1.68 66.05 27.22
N ALA A 333 0.43 66.53 27.13
CA ALA A 333 0.03 67.82 27.67
C ALA A 333 0.17 67.88 29.21
N ALA A 334 -0.13 66.78 29.90
CA ALA A 334 0.14 66.64 31.32
C ALA A 334 1.65 66.70 31.61
N LEU A 335 2.49 66.01 30.84
CA LEU A 335 3.95 66.09 30.99
C LEU A 335 4.48 67.51 30.73
N ASP A 336 4.01 68.21 29.69
CA ASP A 336 4.41 69.60 29.41
C ASP A 336 3.97 70.56 30.54
N TYR A 337 2.78 70.37 31.13
CA TYR A 337 2.36 71.14 32.30
C TYR A 337 3.20 70.82 33.54
N TYR A 338 3.51 69.55 33.80
CA TYR A 338 4.42 69.15 34.88
C TYR A 338 5.81 69.75 34.71
N LYS A 339 6.34 69.79 33.48
CA LYS A 339 7.61 70.44 33.16
C LYS A 339 7.58 71.95 33.47
N LYS A 340 6.47 72.64 33.19
CA LYS A 340 6.27 74.03 33.62
C LYS A 340 6.22 74.15 35.14
N ILE A 341 5.50 73.29 35.85
CA ILE A 341 5.48 73.28 37.33
C ILE A 341 6.89 73.17 37.89
N LEU A 342 7.73 72.28 37.36
CA LEU A 342 9.12 72.15 37.80
C LEU A 342 9.94 73.43 37.60
N ASN A 343 9.78 74.09 36.45
CA ASN A 343 10.48 75.34 36.11
C ASN A 343 9.99 76.55 36.95
N ASP A 344 8.68 76.72 37.09
CA ASP A 344 8.06 77.87 37.77
C ASP A 344 8.22 77.81 39.31
N THR A 345 8.62 76.65 39.85
CA THR A 345 8.73 76.39 41.30
C THR A 345 10.14 76.06 41.76
N VAL A 346 11.17 76.33 40.95
CA VAL A 346 12.57 76.13 41.34
C VAL A 346 12.89 76.87 42.64
N GLY A 347 13.35 76.14 43.65
CA GLY A 347 13.67 76.69 44.97
C GLY A 347 12.47 76.99 45.89
N ASN A 348 11.23 76.78 45.45
CA ASN A 348 10.02 77.07 46.24
C ASN A 348 9.17 75.80 46.48
N VAL A 349 9.46 75.12 47.61
CA VAL A 349 8.85 73.85 48.00
C VAL A 349 7.32 73.95 48.19
N GLU A 350 6.82 74.98 48.86
CA GLU A 350 5.37 75.09 49.13
C GLU A 350 4.58 75.44 47.86
N ASN A 351 5.13 76.30 46.98
CA ASN A 351 4.50 76.54 45.69
C ASN A 351 4.52 75.27 44.82
N ARG A 352 5.62 74.49 44.86
CA ARG A 352 5.70 73.18 44.18
C ARG A 352 4.63 72.20 44.65
N LYS A 353 4.46 72.01 45.97
CA LYS A 353 3.38 71.17 46.53
C LYS A 353 2.00 71.62 46.04
N LYS A 354 1.71 72.92 46.14
CA LYS A 354 0.42 73.48 45.73
C LYS A 354 0.13 73.24 44.24
N MET A 355 1.10 73.48 43.37
CA MET A 355 0.94 73.26 41.92
C MET A 355 0.87 71.77 41.55
N ILE A 356 1.48 70.87 42.32
CA ILE A 356 1.34 69.42 42.15
C ILE A 356 -0.06 68.94 42.56
N GLU A 357 -0.61 69.47 43.66
CA GLU A 357 -1.99 69.17 44.06
C GLU A 357 -2.98 69.69 43.00
N GLU A 358 -2.77 70.91 42.51
CA GLU A 358 -3.55 71.48 41.40
C GLU A 358 -3.42 70.66 40.10
N PHE A 359 -2.23 70.14 39.78
CA PHE A 359 -2.04 69.17 38.71
C PHE A 359 -2.87 67.90 38.93
N ASN A 360 -2.77 67.31 40.12
CA ASN A 360 -3.47 66.06 40.47
C ASN A 360 -4.99 66.21 40.45
N GLN A 361 -5.52 67.42 40.64
CA GLN A 361 -6.94 67.73 40.49
C GLN A 361 -7.34 68.00 39.03
N ARG A 362 -6.57 68.80 38.28
CA ARG A 362 -6.86 69.15 36.88
C ARG A 362 -6.70 67.96 35.92
N PHE A 363 -5.62 67.18 36.07
CA PHE A 363 -5.30 66.01 35.26
C PHE A 363 -5.71 64.68 35.91
N ALA A 364 -6.51 64.70 36.99
CA ALA A 364 -6.91 63.55 37.81
C ALA A 364 -7.33 62.27 37.06
N ARG A 365 -7.89 62.42 35.84
CA ARG A 365 -8.36 61.30 35.01
C ARG A 365 -7.33 60.82 33.98
N ILE A 366 -6.26 61.57 33.71
CA ILE A 366 -5.21 61.22 32.74
C ILE A 366 -3.94 60.74 33.44
N ALA A 367 -3.46 61.49 34.43
CA ALA A 367 -2.24 61.20 35.14
C ALA A 367 -2.22 61.80 36.56
N ASN A 368 -1.47 61.19 37.46
CA ASN A 368 -1.11 61.79 38.75
C ASN A 368 0.42 61.89 38.90
N ILE A 369 0.87 62.84 39.70
CA ILE A 369 2.23 62.93 40.23
C ILE A 369 2.21 62.27 41.61
N ASP A 370 3.00 61.21 41.79
CA ASP A 370 3.18 60.61 43.10
C ASP A 370 4.07 61.48 44.02
N ASP A 371 4.07 61.18 45.31
CA ASP A 371 4.84 61.92 46.32
C ASP A 371 6.35 62.06 46.01
N CYS A 372 6.89 61.21 45.13
CA CYS A 372 8.30 61.19 44.72
C CYS A 372 8.55 61.85 43.36
N GLY A 373 7.53 62.48 42.76
CA GLY A 373 7.63 63.19 41.49
C GLY A 373 7.50 62.33 40.24
N ASN A 374 7.04 61.09 40.35
CA ASN A 374 6.81 60.26 39.17
C ASN A 374 5.39 60.52 38.63
N VAL A 375 5.29 60.95 37.37
CA VAL A 375 4.00 61.03 36.67
C VAL A 375 3.58 59.61 36.26
N LYS A 376 2.43 59.15 36.74
CA LYS A 376 1.85 57.84 36.38
C LYS A 376 0.54 58.04 35.62
N PRO A 377 0.30 57.31 34.52
CA PRO A 377 -1.01 57.28 33.87
C PRO A 377 -2.04 56.62 34.78
N ILE A 378 -3.30 57.04 34.69
CA ILE A 378 -4.41 56.40 35.38
C ILE A 378 -4.88 55.19 34.57
N GLU A 379 -4.47 53.98 34.99
CA GLU A 379 -4.73 52.73 34.25
C GLU A 379 -6.21 52.52 33.92
N GLU A 380 -7.12 52.86 34.83
CA GLU A 380 -8.57 52.75 34.61
C GLU A 380 -9.03 53.54 33.38
N THR A 381 -8.61 54.80 33.24
CA THR A 381 -8.95 55.62 32.07
C THR A 381 -8.35 55.06 30.79
N TYR A 382 -7.10 54.58 30.85
CA TYR A 382 -6.43 53.97 29.70
C TYR A 382 -7.14 52.69 29.22
N ASN A 383 -7.61 51.87 30.15
CA ASN A 383 -8.39 50.67 29.85
C ASN A 383 -9.78 51.02 29.29
N ASN A 384 -10.46 52.00 29.89
CA ASN A 384 -11.79 52.45 29.46
C ASN A 384 -11.77 53.10 28.06
N PHE A 385 -10.70 53.84 27.71
CA PHE A 385 -10.53 54.47 26.39
C PHE A 385 -10.55 53.48 25.22
N ALA A 386 -10.09 52.24 25.42
CA ALA A 386 -10.10 51.23 24.36
C ALA A 386 -11.54 50.85 23.95
N GLY A 387 -12.43 50.70 24.93
CA GLY A 387 -13.85 50.34 24.73
C GLY A 387 -14.80 51.51 24.48
N ALA A 388 -14.44 52.74 24.86
CA ALA A 388 -15.28 53.92 24.70
C ALA A 388 -15.63 54.25 23.23
N SER A 389 -16.74 54.94 22.98
CA SER A 389 -17.02 55.53 21.65
C SER A 389 -16.16 56.78 21.41
N LEU A 390 -15.99 57.20 20.15
CA LEU A 390 -15.40 58.50 19.84
C LEU A 390 -16.20 59.64 20.48
N SER A 391 -17.53 59.57 20.50
CA SER A 391 -18.36 60.55 21.22
C SER A 391 -18.05 60.61 22.73
N GLN A 392 -17.79 59.48 23.40
CA GLN A 392 -17.37 59.45 24.80
C GLN A 392 -15.95 60.03 25.00
N VAL A 393 -15.03 59.76 24.08
CA VAL A 393 -13.66 60.30 24.11
C VAL A 393 -13.64 61.80 23.82
N GLU A 394 -14.52 62.29 22.95
CA GLU A 394 -14.76 63.72 22.71
C GLU A 394 -15.25 64.40 23.98
N ALA A 395 -16.32 63.88 24.60
CA ALA A 395 -16.88 64.40 25.84
C ALA A 395 -15.85 64.45 26.96
N PHE A 396 -15.06 63.37 27.14
CA PHE A 396 -13.94 63.33 28.08
C PHE A 396 -12.91 64.42 27.80
N THR A 397 -12.52 64.59 26.52
CA THR A 397 -11.47 65.55 26.14
C THR A 397 -11.93 66.99 26.35
N ASN A 398 -13.21 67.28 26.08
CA ASN A 398 -13.82 68.58 26.31
C ASN A 398 -13.93 68.92 27.80
N GLU A 399 -14.31 67.95 28.64
CA GLU A 399 -14.29 68.12 30.11
C GLU A 399 -12.89 68.42 30.65
N LEU A 400 -11.84 67.80 30.07
CA LEU A 400 -10.45 68.08 30.45
C LEU A 400 -10.00 69.48 29.99
N ILE A 401 -10.39 69.91 28.79
CA ILE A 401 -10.13 71.28 28.29
C ILE A 401 -10.77 72.30 29.24
N GLU A 402 -12.04 72.13 29.59
CA GLU A 402 -12.76 73.04 30.51
C GLU A 402 -12.11 73.12 31.89
N LYS A 403 -11.65 72.00 32.45
CA LYS A 403 -10.95 71.95 33.75
C LYS A 403 -9.55 72.57 33.71
N CYS A 404 -8.90 72.61 32.56
CA CYS A 404 -7.49 73.02 32.46
C CYS A 404 -7.31 74.46 31.92
N ASP A 405 -8.10 74.90 30.94
CA ASP A 405 -7.93 76.19 30.26
C ASP A 405 -8.85 77.30 30.82
N LEU A 406 -8.58 77.69 32.08
CA LEU A 406 -9.29 78.74 32.81
C LEU A 406 -8.87 80.18 32.41
N GLY A 407 -8.84 80.47 31.10
CA GLY A 407 -8.84 81.84 30.56
C GLY A 407 -7.57 82.31 29.84
N ILE A 408 -7.54 83.62 29.53
CA ILE A 408 -6.66 84.27 28.54
C ILE A 408 -5.15 84.15 28.87
N THR A 409 -4.81 83.96 30.16
CA THR A 409 -3.43 83.82 30.65
C THR A 409 -3.01 82.36 30.88
N SER A 410 -3.86 81.38 30.58
CA SER A 410 -3.57 79.95 30.71
C SER A 410 -2.52 79.49 29.67
N PRO A 411 -1.53 78.66 30.06
CA PRO A 411 -0.59 78.07 29.11
C PRO A 411 -1.26 76.96 28.28
N LYS A 412 -1.24 77.14 26.95
CA LYS A 412 -1.91 76.33 25.89
C LYS A 412 -1.38 74.89 25.70
N PHE A 413 -1.14 74.13 26.76
CA PHE A 413 -0.54 72.78 26.67
C PHE A 413 -1.41 71.77 25.93
N ILE A 414 -2.71 71.73 26.26
CA ILE A 414 -3.67 70.81 25.65
C ILE A 414 -3.88 71.19 24.17
N GLU A 415 -4.11 72.47 23.87
CA GLU A 415 -4.21 72.99 22.49
C GLU A 415 -2.98 72.62 21.65
N THR A 416 -1.75 72.83 22.16
CA THR A 416 -0.51 72.52 21.44
C THR A 416 -0.33 71.02 21.17
N CYS A 417 -0.71 70.15 22.11
CA CYS A 417 -0.60 68.70 21.92
C CYS A 417 -1.70 68.14 21.01
N LEU A 418 -2.92 68.69 21.09
CA LEU A 418 -4.02 68.35 20.18
C LEU A 418 -3.77 68.85 18.75
N GLU A 419 -3.12 70.00 18.56
CA GLU A 419 -2.69 70.46 17.22
C GLU A 419 -1.68 69.48 16.58
N LYS A 420 -0.70 68.99 17.35
CA LYS A 420 0.24 67.95 16.90
C LYS A 420 -0.46 66.63 16.57
N ALA A 421 -1.39 66.20 17.42
CA ALA A 421 -2.21 65.00 17.20
C ALA A 421 -3.09 65.10 15.95
N ASN A 422 -3.73 66.24 15.72
CA ASN A 422 -4.59 66.46 14.56
C ASN A 422 -3.79 66.36 13.26
N LYS A 423 -2.67 67.08 13.18
CA LYS A 423 -1.75 66.98 12.04
C LYS A 423 -1.28 65.53 11.81
N TYR A 424 -0.92 64.83 12.88
CA TYR A 424 -0.46 63.45 12.78
C TYR A 424 -1.53 62.46 12.31
N CYS A 425 -2.79 62.60 12.75
CA CYS A 425 -3.87 61.79 12.18
C CYS A 425 -4.12 62.13 10.72
N VAL A 426 -4.14 63.41 10.34
CA VAL A 426 -4.28 63.85 8.94
C VAL A 426 -3.25 63.17 8.04
N GLU A 427 -1.96 63.20 8.41
CA GLU A 427 -0.85 62.56 7.68
C GLU A 427 -0.99 61.02 7.55
N LYS A 428 -1.79 60.37 8.40
CA LYS A 428 -2.01 58.91 8.38
C LYS A 428 -3.33 58.48 7.72
N TYR A 429 -4.29 59.39 7.60
CA TYR A 429 -5.60 59.14 7.01
C TYR A 429 -5.58 59.34 5.49
N GLU A 430 -4.86 60.35 5.02
CA GLU A 430 -4.67 60.68 3.60
C GLU A 430 -4.37 59.46 2.71
N PRO A 431 -3.37 58.59 3.00
CA PRO A 431 -3.07 57.43 2.17
C PRO A 431 -4.11 56.31 2.21
N LEU A 432 -5.09 56.34 3.12
CA LEU A 432 -6.10 55.29 3.29
C LEU A 432 -7.47 55.67 2.73
N PHE A 433 -7.83 56.95 2.83
CA PHE A 433 -9.18 57.42 2.47
C PHE A 433 -9.21 58.39 1.28
N SER A 434 -8.05 58.81 0.77
CA SER A 434 -7.87 59.78 -0.31
C SER A 434 -8.41 61.19 0.00
N ASN A 435 -8.13 62.16 -0.89
CA ASN A 435 -8.50 63.58 -0.71
C ASN A 435 -10.02 63.84 -0.62
N LEU A 436 -10.86 62.82 -0.86
CA LEU A 436 -12.31 62.88 -0.68
C LEU A 436 -12.75 63.21 0.75
N ILE A 437 -11.92 62.95 1.78
CA ILE A 437 -12.18 63.34 3.16
C ILE A 437 -11.34 64.57 3.59
N TYR A 438 -11.19 65.59 2.72
CA TYR A 438 -10.45 66.82 3.06
C TYR A 438 -11.05 68.14 2.54
N THR A 439 -12.24 68.10 1.93
CA THR A 439 -12.83 69.27 1.25
C THR A 439 -14.10 69.85 1.86
N ASP A 440 -14.68 69.20 2.88
CA ASP A 440 -15.94 69.66 3.51
C ASP A 440 -15.75 70.05 4.99
N ALA A 441 -16.05 71.31 5.30
CA ALA A 441 -16.03 71.88 6.64
C ALA A 441 -17.05 71.24 7.60
N ALA A 442 -18.01 70.44 7.10
CA ALA A 442 -19.02 69.80 7.91
C ALA A 442 -18.52 68.62 8.77
N GLN A 443 -17.51 67.84 8.33
CA GLN A 443 -16.99 66.70 9.12
C GLN A 443 -15.68 66.04 8.64
N THR A 444 -14.90 66.62 7.71
CA THR A 444 -13.81 65.88 7.07
C THR A 444 -12.56 65.63 7.93
N MET A 445 -12.22 66.53 8.85
CA MET A 445 -11.00 66.39 9.65
C MET A 445 -11.19 65.38 10.80
N PRO A 446 -10.15 64.60 11.18
CA PRO A 446 -10.22 63.70 12.33
C PRO A 446 -10.53 64.45 13.64
N PHE A 447 -10.12 65.72 13.73
CA PHE A 447 -10.44 66.64 14.82
C PHE A 447 -10.79 68.02 14.26
N ILE A 448 -11.88 68.60 14.75
CA ILE A 448 -12.19 70.02 14.56
C ILE A 448 -11.96 70.72 15.91
N MET A 449 -11.07 71.71 15.95
CA MET A 449 -10.77 72.50 17.14
C MET A 449 -11.52 73.83 17.10
N GLU A 450 -12.56 73.98 17.91
CA GLU A 450 -13.30 75.23 18.02
C GLU A 450 -12.60 76.19 18.98
N LYS A 451 -12.17 77.36 18.48
CA LYS A 451 -11.57 78.43 19.27
C LYS A 451 -12.58 79.53 19.57
N SER A 452 -12.41 80.25 20.68
CA SER A 452 -13.30 81.33 21.11
C SER A 452 -13.40 82.47 20.08
N ILE A 453 -14.50 83.23 20.15
CA ILE A 453 -14.68 84.47 19.37
C ILE A 453 -13.55 85.44 19.77
N PRO A 454 -12.84 86.06 18.80
CA PRO A 454 -11.72 86.94 19.11
C PRO A 454 -12.17 88.17 19.91
N LEU A 455 -11.54 88.37 21.07
CA LEU A 455 -11.60 89.61 21.84
C LEU A 455 -10.80 90.72 21.12
N PRO A 456 -10.99 92.02 21.45
CA PRO A 456 -10.38 93.16 20.74
C PRO A 456 -8.84 93.20 20.63
N PHE A 457 -8.12 92.26 21.27
CA PHE A 457 -6.67 92.10 21.15
C PHE A 457 -6.24 90.84 20.36
N GLY A 458 -7.14 90.21 19.62
CA GLY A 458 -6.84 89.09 18.69
C GLY A 458 -6.57 87.73 19.35
N LEU A 459 -6.51 87.65 20.68
CA LEU A 459 -6.30 86.41 21.42
C LEU A 459 -7.53 85.49 21.35
N ARG A 460 -7.31 84.23 20.94
CA ARG A 460 -8.28 83.13 20.97
C ARG A 460 -7.74 81.96 21.79
N TRP A 461 -8.61 81.28 22.53
CA TRP A 461 -8.29 80.04 23.26
C TRP A 461 -9.15 78.88 22.74
N LEU A 462 -8.69 77.65 22.95
CA LEU A 462 -9.46 76.45 22.62
C LEU A 462 -10.72 76.39 23.52
N LYS A 463 -11.90 76.23 22.91
CA LYS A 463 -13.18 76.09 23.64
C LYS A 463 -13.57 74.62 23.78
N LYS A 464 -13.50 73.87 22.68
CA LYS A 464 -13.76 72.42 22.62
C LYS A 464 -13.15 71.83 21.36
N ILE A 465 -13.11 70.51 21.30
CA ILE A 465 -12.94 69.73 20.06
C ILE A 465 -14.24 69.03 19.69
N ASN A 466 -14.41 68.74 18.40
CA ASN A 466 -15.34 67.72 17.91
C ASN A 466 -14.54 66.65 17.18
N LEU A 467 -14.87 65.38 17.39
CA LEU A 467 -14.28 64.25 16.68
C LEU A 467 -15.16 63.85 15.49
N ASN A 468 -14.56 63.31 14.44
CA ASN A 468 -15.33 62.73 13.36
C ASN A 468 -15.93 61.38 13.80
N ILE A 469 -17.12 61.41 14.41
CA ILE A 469 -17.90 60.22 14.76
C ILE A 469 -18.48 59.48 13.53
N GLY A 470 -18.35 60.04 12.32
CA GLY A 470 -18.73 59.39 11.07
C GLY A 470 -17.98 58.08 10.79
N PHE A 471 -16.81 57.87 11.42
CA PHE A 471 -16.14 56.56 11.42
C PHE A 471 -16.94 55.46 12.14
N GLU A 472 -17.69 55.80 13.20
CA GLU A 472 -18.55 54.86 13.93
C GLU A 472 -19.78 54.47 13.09
N GLN A 473 -20.35 55.46 12.40
CA GLN A 473 -21.43 55.23 11.43
C GLN A 473 -20.94 54.38 10.25
N SER A 474 -19.77 54.69 9.69
CA SER A 474 -19.17 53.94 8.58
C SER A 474 -18.85 52.48 8.95
N LEU A 475 -18.40 52.24 10.18
CA LEU A 475 -18.22 50.89 10.74
C LEU A 475 -19.55 50.13 10.83
N SER A 476 -20.61 50.79 11.32
CA SER A 476 -21.97 50.22 11.36
C SER A 476 -22.49 49.89 9.95
N PHE A 477 -22.31 50.81 8.98
CA PHE A 477 -22.70 50.57 7.59
C PHE A 477 -21.94 49.40 6.95
N ALA A 478 -20.66 49.20 7.25
CA ALA A 478 -19.90 48.03 6.76
C ALA A 478 -20.45 46.71 7.31
N ILE A 479 -20.81 46.66 8.60
CA ILE A 479 -21.43 45.49 9.26
C ILE A 479 -22.81 45.19 8.66
N GLN A 480 -23.65 46.21 8.51
CA GLN A 480 -24.99 46.10 7.92
C GLN A 480 -24.94 45.69 6.45
N SER A 481 -24.02 46.28 5.65
CA SER A 481 -23.84 45.94 4.24
C SER A 481 -23.39 44.50 4.05
N ALA A 482 -22.52 43.97 4.93
CA ALA A 482 -22.19 42.54 4.92
C ALA A 482 -23.42 41.66 5.11
N SER A 483 -24.31 42.05 6.04
CA SER A 483 -25.53 41.33 6.42
C SER A 483 -26.78 41.70 5.59
N ASP A 484 -26.60 42.40 4.46
CA ASP A 484 -27.70 42.85 3.58
C ASP A 484 -28.57 41.65 3.13
N PRO A 485 -29.85 41.59 3.54
CA PRO A 485 -30.69 40.44 3.28
C PRO A 485 -31.03 40.26 1.79
N VAL A 486 -31.03 41.33 0.99
CA VAL A 486 -31.29 41.27 -0.46
C VAL A 486 -30.09 40.68 -1.18
N LYS A 487 -28.87 41.13 -0.84
CA LYS A 487 -27.64 40.53 -1.37
C LYS A 487 -27.49 39.08 -0.95
N LEU A 488 -27.68 38.76 0.33
CA LEU A 488 -27.54 37.39 0.84
C LEU A 488 -28.60 36.44 0.26
N ALA A 489 -29.83 36.91 0.01
CA ALA A 489 -30.83 36.12 -0.72
C ALA A 489 -30.42 35.88 -2.19
N SER A 490 -29.85 36.89 -2.85
CA SER A 490 -29.32 36.80 -4.22
C SER A 490 -28.12 35.85 -4.32
N GLU A 491 -27.23 35.80 -3.32
CA GLU A 491 -26.17 34.79 -3.29
C GLU A 491 -26.72 33.39 -2.97
N SER A 492 -27.66 33.28 -2.03
CA SER A 492 -28.25 32.00 -1.64
C SER A 492 -29.03 31.31 -2.76
N SER A 493 -29.62 32.06 -3.69
CA SER A 493 -30.37 31.54 -4.84
C SER A 493 -29.48 31.06 -6.00
N LYS A 494 -28.21 31.46 -6.05
CA LYS A 494 -27.22 30.93 -7.00
C LYS A 494 -26.72 29.54 -6.60
N ILE A 495 -26.72 29.24 -5.29
CA ILE A 495 -26.30 27.94 -4.76
C ILE A 495 -27.29 26.85 -5.21
N PRO A 496 -26.83 25.71 -5.75
CA PRO A 496 -27.70 24.58 -6.10
C PRO A 496 -28.61 24.16 -4.93
N GLU A 497 -29.85 23.77 -5.25
CA GLU A 497 -30.78 23.26 -4.24
C GLU A 497 -30.40 21.84 -3.83
N LYS A 498 -30.50 21.56 -2.52
CA LYS A 498 -30.19 20.25 -1.94
C LYS A 498 -31.02 19.13 -2.56
N ASP A 499 -32.31 19.38 -2.84
CA ASP A 499 -33.19 18.40 -3.46
C ASP A 499 -32.78 18.07 -4.91
N ALA A 500 -32.23 19.05 -5.64
CA ALA A 500 -31.72 18.84 -6.99
C ALA A 500 -30.42 18.01 -7.00
N ILE A 501 -29.58 18.15 -5.97
CA ILE A 501 -28.40 17.31 -5.71
C ILE A 501 -28.85 15.90 -5.31
N GLY A 502 -29.77 15.77 -4.35
CA GLY A 502 -30.33 14.49 -3.90
C GLY A 502 -30.99 13.69 -5.03
N ALA A 503 -31.67 14.36 -5.96
CA ALA A 503 -32.20 13.73 -7.17
C ALA A 503 -31.11 13.08 -8.05
N GLN A 504 -29.89 13.66 -8.10
CA GLN A 504 -28.77 13.02 -8.82
C GLN A 504 -28.18 11.85 -8.04
N GLN A 505 -28.18 11.89 -6.70
CA GLN A 505 -27.78 10.76 -5.87
C GLN A 505 -28.70 9.55 -6.10
N SER A 506 -30.02 9.77 -6.11
CA SER A 506 -31.02 8.74 -6.45
C SER A 506 -30.85 8.21 -7.87
N ALA A 507 -30.48 9.06 -8.84
CA ALA A 507 -30.18 8.64 -10.21
C ALA A 507 -28.91 7.78 -10.30
N LEU A 508 -27.84 8.12 -9.57
CA LEU A 508 -26.62 7.31 -9.46
C LEU A 508 -26.87 5.97 -8.77
N GLN A 509 -27.66 5.95 -7.70
CA GLN A 509 -28.04 4.70 -7.03
C GLN A 509 -28.86 3.80 -7.96
N THR A 510 -29.81 4.37 -8.73
CA THR A 510 -30.56 3.64 -9.76
C THR A 510 -29.63 3.08 -10.83
N ALA A 511 -28.66 3.86 -11.29
CA ALA A 511 -27.65 3.44 -12.26
C ALA A 511 -26.76 2.31 -11.71
N ALA A 512 -26.31 2.39 -10.46
CA ALA A 512 -25.52 1.35 -9.80
C ALA A 512 -26.29 0.02 -9.65
N THR A 513 -27.59 0.09 -9.34
CA THR A 513 -28.48 -1.09 -9.32
C THR A 513 -28.65 -1.68 -10.71
N LYS A 514 -28.87 -0.86 -11.75
CA LYS A 514 -28.93 -1.32 -13.15
C LYS A 514 -27.62 -2.01 -13.57
N LEU A 515 -26.47 -1.38 -13.30
CA LEU A 515 -25.15 -1.96 -13.62
C LEU A 515 -24.92 -3.29 -12.89
N THR A 516 -25.35 -3.41 -11.63
CA THR A 516 -25.24 -4.67 -10.87
C THR A 516 -26.14 -5.78 -11.45
N ASN A 517 -27.32 -5.45 -11.98
CA ASN A 517 -28.16 -6.40 -12.71
C ASN A 517 -27.50 -6.87 -14.02
N VAL A 518 -26.91 -5.94 -14.79
CA VAL A 518 -26.17 -6.27 -16.03
C VAL A 518 -24.95 -7.15 -15.73
N ASP A 519 -24.15 -6.82 -14.72
CA ASP A 519 -23.00 -7.61 -14.24
C ASP A 519 -23.42 -9.04 -13.85
N GLN A 520 -24.53 -9.21 -13.14
CA GLN A 520 -25.05 -10.54 -12.80
C GLN A 520 -25.48 -11.33 -14.04
N LYS A 521 -26.13 -10.68 -15.03
CA LYS A 521 -26.50 -11.35 -16.30
C LYS A 521 -25.28 -11.80 -17.09
N VAL A 522 -24.23 -10.98 -17.15
CA VAL A 522 -22.95 -11.32 -17.78
C VAL A 522 -22.31 -12.52 -17.09
N LYS A 523 -22.26 -12.55 -15.76
CA LYS A 523 -21.74 -13.69 -14.97
C LYS A 523 -22.55 -14.98 -15.18
N ASN A 524 -23.88 -14.88 -15.20
CA ASN A 524 -24.74 -16.03 -15.48
C ASN A 524 -24.51 -16.58 -16.91
N PHE A 525 -24.34 -15.71 -17.91
CA PHE A 525 -24.04 -16.13 -19.29
C PHE A 525 -22.63 -16.71 -19.43
N GLN A 526 -21.63 -16.15 -18.76
CA GLN A 526 -20.28 -16.72 -18.70
C GLN A 526 -20.30 -18.13 -18.08
N ARG A 527 -21.06 -18.33 -16.99
CA ARG A 527 -21.22 -19.66 -16.39
C ARG A 527 -21.97 -20.65 -17.29
N TYR A 528 -22.97 -20.19 -18.04
CA TYR A 528 -23.65 -20.97 -19.07
C TYR A 528 -22.67 -21.43 -20.17
N ILE A 529 -21.81 -20.53 -20.67
CA ILE A 529 -20.74 -20.88 -21.61
C ILE A 529 -19.85 -22.00 -21.05
N GLU A 530 -19.34 -21.84 -19.83
CA GLU A 530 -18.46 -22.85 -19.19
C GLU A 530 -19.12 -24.23 -19.08
N LEU A 531 -20.41 -24.28 -18.71
CA LEU A 531 -21.15 -25.52 -18.57
C LEU A 531 -21.50 -26.14 -19.94
N ASN A 532 -21.80 -25.33 -20.95
CA ASN A 532 -22.03 -25.79 -22.31
C ASN A 532 -20.75 -26.38 -22.94
N ASP A 533 -19.62 -25.67 -22.82
CA ASP A 533 -18.31 -26.15 -23.28
C ASP A 533 -17.90 -27.46 -22.55
N LYS A 534 -18.22 -27.59 -21.25
CA LYS A 534 -18.05 -28.83 -20.48
C LYS A 534 -18.95 -29.97 -21.01
N LEU A 535 -20.21 -29.69 -21.40
CA LEU A 535 -21.13 -30.68 -21.95
C LEU A 535 -20.66 -31.20 -23.31
N GLU A 536 -20.29 -30.32 -24.23
CA GLU A 536 -19.82 -30.72 -25.56
C GLU A 536 -18.52 -31.53 -25.49
N ALA A 537 -17.58 -31.16 -24.60
CA ALA A 537 -16.39 -31.97 -24.33
C ALA A 537 -16.73 -33.39 -23.83
N ARG A 538 -17.76 -33.53 -22.97
CA ARG A 538 -18.23 -34.84 -22.49
C ARG A 538 -18.96 -35.64 -23.59
N LYS A 539 -19.75 -34.99 -24.46
CA LYS A 539 -20.40 -35.63 -25.62
C LYS A 539 -19.39 -36.21 -26.60
N VAL A 540 -18.34 -35.45 -26.92
CA VAL A 540 -17.23 -35.92 -27.78
C VAL A 540 -16.50 -37.12 -27.15
N LEU A 541 -16.22 -37.06 -25.84
CA LEU A 541 -15.60 -38.17 -25.10
C LEU A 541 -16.48 -39.43 -25.13
N ALA A 542 -17.76 -39.30 -24.78
CA ALA A 542 -18.71 -40.42 -24.77
C ALA A 542 -18.86 -41.04 -26.16
N SER A 543 -18.97 -40.22 -27.22
CA SER A 543 -19.03 -40.69 -28.61
C SER A 543 -17.80 -41.50 -29.03
N ASN A 544 -16.61 -41.11 -28.57
CA ASN A 544 -15.38 -41.85 -28.80
C ASN A 544 -15.37 -43.18 -28.02
N GLN A 545 -15.79 -43.17 -26.75
CA GLN A 545 -15.90 -44.38 -25.94
C GLN A 545 -16.92 -45.38 -26.52
N LYS A 546 -18.07 -44.91 -27.02
CA LYS A 546 -19.06 -45.73 -27.73
C LYS A 546 -18.46 -46.40 -28.95
N ARG A 547 -17.77 -45.64 -29.81
CA ARG A 547 -17.10 -46.16 -31.00
C ARG A 547 -16.05 -47.23 -30.68
N GLN A 548 -15.42 -47.18 -29.51
CA GLN A 548 -14.48 -48.20 -29.05
C GLN A 548 -15.20 -49.46 -28.56
N ILE A 549 -16.27 -49.33 -27.76
CA ILE A 549 -17.11 -50.45 -27.33
C ILE A 549 -17.75 -51.16 -28.53
N ASP A 550 -18.29 -50.41 -29.49
CA ASP A 550 -18.97 -50.98 -30.65
C ASP A 550 -17.98 -51.76 -31.53
N LYS A 551 -16.76 -51.25 -31.76
CA LYS A 551 -15.71 -51.98 -32.46
C LYS A 551 -15.33 -53.29 -31.78
N VAL A 552 -15.18 -53.28 -30.45
CA VAL A 552 -14.86 -54.51 -29.70
C VAL A 552 -16.02 -55.50 -29.74
N THR A 553 -17.26 -55.00 -29.69
CA THR A 553 -18.48 -55.82 -29.81
C THR A 553 -18.60 -56.45 -31.19
N GLU A 554 -18.38 -55.67 -32.26
CA GLU A 554 -18.36 -56.13 -33.65
C GLU A 554 -17.28 -57.20 -33.87
N TYR A 555 -16.07 -56.95 -33.35
CA TYR A 555 -14.96 -57.89 -33.43
C TYR A 555 -15.25 -59.21 -32.70
N PHE A 556 -15.75 -59.14 -31.46
CA PHE A 556 -16.16 -60.33 -30.69
C PHE A 556 -17.24 -61.14 -31.41
N ASN A 557 -18.26 -60.47 -31.94
CA ASN A 557 -19.32 -61.13 -32.72
C ASN A 557 -18.75 -61.80 -33.98
N LYS A 558 -17.88 -61.11 -34.73
CA LYS A 558 -17.24 -61.65 -35.94
C LYS A 558 -16.45 -62.92 -35.64
N VAL A 559 -15.64 -62.93 -34.58
CA VAL A 559 -14.88 -64.11 -34.16
C VAL A 559 -15.82 -65.25 -33.74
N ARG A 560 -16.82 -64.96 -32.89
CA ARG A 560 -17.83 -65.95 -32.50
C ARG A 560 -18.48 -66.59 -33.72
N ASP A 561 -18.96 -65.78 -34.67
CA ASP A 561 -19.71 -66.26 -35.82
C ASP A 561 -18.80 -67.07 -36.78
N SER A 562 -17.54 -66.64 -36.96
CA SER A 562 -16.51 -67.42 -37.68
C SER A 562 -16.29 -68.80 -37.05
N ILE A 563 -16.17 -68.87 -35.72
CA ILE A 563 -15.96 -70.13 -34.99
C ILE A 563 -17.19 -71.03 -35.12
N VAL A 564 -18.41 -70.47 -34.95
CA VAL A 564 -19.67 -71.21 -35.13
C VAL A 564 -19.75 -71.81 -36.54
N ASP A 565 -19.44 -71.04 -37.57
CA ASP A 565 -19.44 -71.51 -38.96
C ASP A 565 -18.40 -72.60 -39.23
N GLN A 566 -17.23 -72.53 -38.59
CA GLN A 566 -16.17 -73.55 -38.71
C GLN A 566 -16.52 -74.89 -38.02
N ILE A 567 -17.24 -74.86 -36.89
CA ILE A 567 -17.45 -76.06 -36.05
C ILE A 567 -18.85 -76.68 -36.12
N LYS A 568 -19.88 -75.96 -36.56
CA LYS A 568 -21.30 -76.40 -36.49
C LYS A 568 -21.57 -77.78 -37.15
N ASP A 569 -20.86 -78.07 -38.23
CA ASP A 569 -21.01 -79.29 -39.05
C ASP A 569 -19.94 -80.36 -38.72
N GLN A 570 -19.06 -80.11 -37.74
CA GLN A 570 -18.02 -81.04 -37.29
C GLN A 570 -18.57 -82.09 -36.30
N PRO A 571 -17.87 -83.22 -36.06
CA PRO A 571 -18.23 -84.17 -35.00
C PRO A 571 -18.34 -83.51 -33.61
N LEU A 572 -19.16 -84.09 -32.73
CA LEU A 572 -19.41 -83.53 -31.39
C LEU A 572 -18.14 -83.45 -30.54
N GLU A 573 -17.22 -84.40 -30.72
CA GLU A 573 -15.92 -84.48 -30.07
C GLU A 573 -15.02 -83.29 -30.48
N VAL A 574 -15.07 -82.90 -31.76
CA VAL A 574 -14.35 -81.74 -32.30
C VAL A 574 -14.95 -80.44 -31.76
N GLN A 575 -16.27 -80.32 -31.74
CA GLN A 575 -16.98 -79.18 -31.13
C GLN A 575 -16.66 -79.07 -29.63
N GLN A 576 -16.64 -80.19 -28.90
CA GLN A 576 -16.32 -80.23 -27.48
C GLN A 576 -14.88 -79.81 -27.19
N TYR A 577 -13.91 -80.30 -27.99
CA TYR A 577 -12.51 -79.93 -27.85
C TYR A 577 -12.29 -78.43 -28.10
N VAL A 578 -12.89 -77.86 -29.15
CA VAL A 578 -12.78 -76.42 -29.46
C VAL A 578 -13.33 -75.58 -28.30
N LEU A 579 -14.54 -75.88 -27.83
CA LEU A 579 -15.18 -75.12 -26.73
C LEU A 579 -14.40 -75.20 -25.41
N ASN A 580 -13.68 -76.28 -25.15
CA ASN A 580 -12.80 -76.42 -23.97
C ASN A 580 -11.48 -75.63 -24.07
N ASN A 581 -11.06 -75.22 -25.26
CA ASN A 581 -9.71 -74.69 -25.51
C ASN A 581 -9.69 -73.23 -26.01
N ILE A 582 -10.82 -72.53 -26.00
CA ILE A 582 -10.94 -71.08 -26.27
C ILE A 582 -11.40 -70.31 -25.03
N GLU A 583 -11.32 -68.98 -25.06
CA GLU A 583 -11.70 -68.12 -23.93
C GLU A 583 -13.13 -68.42 -23.41
N PRO A 584 -13.35 -68.62 -22.09
CA PRO A 584 -14.63 -69.10 -21.54
C PRO A 584 -15.87 -68.28 -21.95
N GLN A 585 -15.73 -66.96 -22.09
CA GLN A 585 -16.82 -66.07 -22.53
C GLN A 585 -17.15 -66.25 -24.02
N LEU A 586 -16.12 -66.48 -24.85
CA LEU A 586 -16.27 -66.76 -26.27
C LEU A 586 -16.87 -68.16 -26.48
N ALA A 587 -16.35 -69.18 -25.76
CA ALA A 587 -16.89 -70.54 -25.75
C ALA A 587 -18.39 -70.56 -25.38
N LYS A 588 -18.79 -69.85 -24.32
CA LYS A 588 -20.20 -69.71 -23.93
C LYS A 588 -21.06 -69.08 -25.03
N SER A 589 -20.55 -68.04 -25.69
CA SER A 589 -21.27 -67.36 -26.78
C SER A 589 -21.40 -68.22 -28.04
N VAL A 590 -20.34 -68.95 -28.43
CA VAL A 590 -20.34 -69.93 -29.53
C VAL A 590 -21.31 -71.07 -29.22
N PHE A 591 -21.21 -71.69 -28.04
CA PHE A 591 -22.10 -72.77 -27.60
C PHE A 591 -23.58 -72.37 -27.71
N ASN A 592 -23.93 -71.15 -27.30
CA ASN A 592 -25.31 -70.66 -27.37
C ASN A 592 -25.86 -70.55 -28.80
N GLN A 593 -25.00 -70.37 -29.82
CA GLN A 593 -25.39 -70.29 -31.24
C GLN A 593 -25.43 -71.65 -31.95
N LEU A 594 -24.92 -72.72 -31.34
CA LEU A 594 -25.02 -74.08 -31.88
C LEU A 594 -26.46 -74.62 -31.83
N SER A 595 -26.75 -75.63 -32.65
CA SER A 595 -28.07 -76.26 -32.72
C SER A 595 -28.52 -76.82 -31.37
N GLU A 596 -29.83 -76.83 -31.11
CA GLU A 596 -30.39 -77.32 -29.84
C GLU A 596 -29.96 -78.76 -29.51
N ASN A 597 -29.88 -79.62 -30.54
CA ASN A 597 -29.38 -80.98 -30.42
C ASN A 597 -27.90 -81.00 -29.98
N ASN A 598 -27.02 -80.26 -30.64
CA ASN A 598 -25.60 -80.22 -30.30
C ASN A 598 -25.41 -79.68 -28.86
N ARG A 599 -26.12 -78.61 -28.50
CA ARG A 599 -26.08 -78.02 -27.15
C ARG A 599 -26.49 -79.03 -26.07
N MET A 600 -27.52 -79.85 -26.30
CA MET A 600 -27.96 -80.86 -25.32
C MET A 600 -26.90 -81.94 -25.05
N TYR A 601 -26.13 -82.36 -26.06
CA TYR A 601 -25.03 -83.31 -25.87
C TYR A 601 -23.80 -82.64 -25.26
N LEU A 602 -23.38 -81.51 -25.81
CA LEU A 602 -22.20 -80.75 -25.34
C LEU A 602 -22.35 -80.30 -23.88
N ALA A 603 -23.56 -79.93 -23.43
CA ALA A 603 -23.81 -79.56 -22.03
C ALA A 603 -23.49 -80.68 -21.02
N LYS A 604 -23.54 -81.95 -21.42
CA LYS A 604 -23.13 -83.09 -20.57
C LYS A 604 -21.62 -83.23 -20.48
N GLY A 605 -20.90 -82.91 -21.57
CA GLY A 605 -19.44 -82.95 -21.63
C GLY A 605 -18.74 -81.69 -21.10
N LEU A 606 -19.47 -80.57 -21.03
CA LEU A 606 -18.97 -79.23 -20.68
C LEU A 606 -19.84 -78.56 -19.61
N PRO A 607 -19.97 -79.13 -18.40
CA PRO A 607 -20.86 -78.58 -17.36
C PRO A 607 -20.47 -77.17 -16.92
N TRP A 608 -19.19 -76.80 -17.01
CA TRP A 608 -18.68 -75.46 -16.69
C TRP A 608 -19.29 -74.35 -17.56
N LEU A 609 -19.79 -74.66 -18.77
CA LEU A 609 -20.53 -73.71 -19.61
C LEU A 609 -21.88 -73.28 -18.99
N ALA A 610 -22.40 -74.00 -17.99
CA ALA A 610 -23.57 -73.54 -17.23
C ALA A 610 -23.21 -72.46 -16.20
N GLU A 611 -21.98 -72.47 -15.69
CA GLU A 611 -21.47 -71.53 -14.67
C GLU A 611 -20.72 -70.34 -15.30
N ALA A 612 -20.25 -70.48 -16.54
CA ALA A 612 -19.62 -69.40 -17.30
C ALA A 612 -20.60 -68.24 -17.57
N SER A 613 -20.24 -67.05 -17.10
CA SER A 613 -21.01 -65.81 -17.31
C SER A 613 -21.14 -65.45 -18.79
N GLU A 614 -22.36 -65.30 -19.27
CA GLU A 614 -22.67 -64.68 -20.58
C GLU A 614 -22.37 -63.18 -20.60
N ALA A 615 -22.36 -62.52 -19.43
CA ALA A 615 -22.01 -61.12 -19.31
C ALA A 615 -20.49 -60.96 -19.44
N SER A 616 -20.04 -60.73 -20.67
CA SER A 616 -18.67 -60.30 -20.94
C SER A 616 -18.41 -58.90 -20.41
N ASP A 617 -17.13 -58.55 -20.21
CA ASP A 617 -16.74 -57.20 -19.80
C ASP A 617 -17.22 -56.13 -20.80
N ILE A 618 -17.40 -56.53 -22.08
CA ILE A 618 -18.04 -55.73 -23.13
C ILE A 618 -19.48 -55.35 -22.75
N GLN A 619 -20.31 -56.30 -22.31
CA GLN A 619 -21.68 -56.01 -21.88
C GLN A 619 -21.73 -55.10 -20.64
N ARG A 620 -20.78 -55.25 -19.70
CA ARG A 620 -20.66 -54.34 -18.54
C ARG A 620 -20.35 -52.91 -18.99
N LEU A 621 -19.40 -52.73 -19.91
CA LEU A 621 -19.07 -51.43 -20.48
C LEU A 621 -20.25 -50.83 -21.28
N THR A 622 -20.99 -51.65 -22.04
CA THR A 622 -22.20 -51.20 -22.76
C THR A 622 -23.26 -50.67 -21.81
N LYS A 623 -23.58 -51.38 -20.72
CA LYS A 623 -24.55 -50.88 -19.71
C LYS A 623 -24.07 -49.61 -19.00
N LYS A 624 -22.78 -49.50 -18.69
CA LYS A 624 -22.19 -48.29 -18.10
C LYS A 624 -22.19 -47.12 -19.10
N TYR A 625 -22.05 -47.39 -20.40
CA TYR A 625 -22.25 -46.41 -21.46
C TYR A 625 -23.72 -45.95 -21.60
N GLU A 626 -24.69 -46.87 -21.50
CA GLU A 626 -26.12 -46.55 -21.57
C GLU A 626 -26.55 -45.61 -20.41
N ALA A 627 -26.00 -45.81 -19.22
CA ALA A 627 -26.14 -44.88 -18.10
C ALA A 627 -25.52 -43.51 -18.40
N LEU A 628 -24.28 -43.47 -18.89
CA LEU A 628 -23.59 -42.23 -19.30
C LEU A 628 -24.39 -41.45 -20.38
N ALA A 629 -24.90 -42.14 -21.39
CA ALA A 629 -25.70 -41.54 -22.45
C ALA A 629 -27.02 -40.97 -21.92
N THR A 630 -27.63 -41.64 -20.94
CA THR A 630 -28.84 -41.16 -20.26
C THR A 630 -28.58 -39.87 -19.48
N GLU A 631 -27.50 -39.81 -18.69
CA GLU A 631 -27.13 -38.59 -17.96
C GLU A 631 -26.71 -37.44 -18.89
N ILE A 632 -26.10 -37.74 -20.05
CA ILE A 632 -25.83 -36.73 -21.10
C ILE A 632 -27.13 -36.16 -21.65
N LEU A 633 -28.13 -36.99 -21.95
CA LEU A 633 -29.45 -36.53 -22.41
C LEU A 633 -30.14 -35.65 -21.35
N ILE A 634 -30.05 -36.01 -20.06
CA ILE A 634 -30.57 -35.18 -18.96
C ILE A 634 -29.85 -33.82 -18.89
N ALA A 635 -28.54 -33.78 -19.08
CA ALA A 635 -27.77 -32.54 -19.15
C ALA A 635 -28.15 -31.69 -20.38
N GLU A 636 -28.37 -32.30 -21.55
CA GLU A 636 -28.86 -31.62 -22.75
C GLU A 636 -30.28 -31.07 -22.56
N GLU A 637 -31.19 -31.83 -21.94
CA GLU A 637 -32.53 -31.33 -21.59
C GLU A 637 -32.45 -30.12 -20.64
N ASN A 638 -31.55 -30.15 -19.66
CA ASN A 638 -31.36 -29.02 -18.73
C ASN A 638 -30.76 -27.81 -19.45
N LEU A 639 -29.79 -28.00 -20.33
CA LEU A 639 -29.25 -26.93 -21.18
C LEU A 639 -30.37 -26.30 -22.05
N ASN A 640 -31.19 -27.12 -22.71
CA ASN A 640 -32.29 -26.66 -23.57
C ASN A 640 -33.42 -25.92 -22.82
N LYS A 641 -33.53 -26.07 -21.49
CA LYS A 641 -34.43 -25.27 -20.64
C LYS A 641 -33.89 -23.86 -20.36
N ILE A 642 -32.57 -23.65 -20.46
CA ILE A 642 -31.93 -22.35 -20.26
C ILE A 642 -32.19 -21.47 -21.49
N LYS A 643 -32.77 -20.29 -21.25
CA LYS A 643 -32.96 -19.27 -22.29
C LYS A 643 -31.95 -18.17 -22.07
N GLU A 644 -31.04 -17.97 -23.01
CA GLU A 644 -29.90 -17.04 -22.88
C GLU A 644 -30.30 -15.65 -22.37
N LYS A 645 -31.44 -15.11 -22.82
CA LYS A 645 -31.99 -13.81 -22.38
C LYS A 645 -32.45 -13.71 -20.91
N ASP A 646 -32.68 -14.84 -20.23
CA ASP A 646 -33.21 -14.93 -18.85
C ASP A 646 -32.59 -16.13 -18.10
N ILE A 647 -31.26 -16.23 -18.07
CA ILE A 647 -30.53 -17.30 -17.37
C ILE A 647 -30.67 -17.12 -15.86
N ARG A 648 -31.31 -18.10 -15.21
CA ARG A 648 -31.47 -18.17 -13.75
C ARG A 648 -30.38 -19.03 -13.12
N VAL A 649 -30.02 -18.73 -11.88
CA VAL A 649 -28.92 -19.42 -11.19
C VAL A 649 -29.29 -20.87 -10.92
N GLU A 650 -30.53 -21.13 -10.54
CA GLU A 650 -31.08 -22.45 -10.26
C GLU A 650 -30.98 -23.38 -11.48
N GLN A 651 -31.19 -22.85 -12.69
CA GLN A 651 -31.04 -23.64 -13.93
C GLN A 651 -29.57 -23.99 -14.24
N LEU A 652 -28.63 -23.11 -13.87
CA LEU A 652 -27.19 -23.39 -13.98
C LEU A 652 -26.74 -24.42 -12.94
N GLU A 653 -27.34 -24.43 -11.76
CA GLU A 653 -27.12 -25.45 -10.72
C GLU A 653 -27.70 -26.82 -11.11
N GLU A 654 -28.89 -26.86 -11.72
CA GLU A 654 -29.48 -28.08 -12.31
C GLU A 654 -28.61 -28.65 -13.43
N LEU A 655 -28.11 -27.81 -14.34
CA LEU A 655 -27.19 -28.22 -15.42
C LEU A 655 -25.84 -28.67 -14.86
N GLY A 656 -25.29 -27.94 -13.87
CA GLY A 656 -24.04 -28.32 -13.19
C GLY A 656 -24.14 -29.68 -12.53
N SER A 657 -25.22 -29.93 -11.78
CA SER A 657 -25.51 -31.19 -11.11
C SER A 657 -25.65 -32.36 -12.09
N ALA A 658 -26.33 -32.16 -13.23
CA ALA A 658 -26.39 -33.16 -14.29
C ALA A 658 -25.00 -33.44 -14.90
N LEU A 659 -24.19 -32.40 -15.13
CA LEU A 659 -22.83 -32.54 -15.65
C LEU A 659 -21.85 -33.23 -14.69
N ASP A 660 -22.10 -33.18 -13.39
CA ASP A 660 -21.29 -33.89 -12.41
C ASP A 660 -21.67 -35.39 -12.37
N LYS A 661 -22.96 -35.74 -12.48
CA LYS A 661 -23.39 -37.13 -12.73
C LYS A 661 -22.86 -37.71 -14.05
N VAL A 662 -22.83 -36.90 -15.12
CA VAL A 662 -22.15 -37.28 -16.38
C VAL A 662 -20.69 -37.61 -16.07
N GLY A 663 -20.01 -36.80 -15.24
CA GLY A 663 -18.64 -37.04 -14.79
C GLY A 663 -18.46 -38.36 -14.03
N GLU A 664 -19.37 -38.70 -13.12
CA GLU A 664 -19.37 -39.96 -12.36
C GLU A 664 -19.57 -41.20 -13.23
N ASN A 665 -20.36 -41.09 -14.31
CA ASN A 665 -20.67 -42.19 -15.22
C ASN A 665 -19.68 -42.34 -16.39
N VAL A 666 -18.69 -41.45 -16.54
CA VAL A 666 -17.66 -41.58 -17.58
C VAL A 666 -16.92 -42.91 -17.42
N LEU A 667 -16.76 -43.64 -18.53
CA LEU A 667 -16.06 -44.92 -18.53
C LEU A 667 -14.58 -44.72 -18.20
N GLU A 668 -14.04 -45.54 -17.30
CA GLU A 668 -12.62 -45.50 -16.98
C GLU A 668 -11.80 -45.96 -18.18
N GLN A 669 -10.86 -45.12 -18.63
CA GLN A 669 -9.99 -45.44 -19.76
C GLN A 669 -9.21 -46.76 -19.56
N ARG A 670 -8.86 -47.10 -18.30
CA ARG A 670 -8.19 -48.36 -17.97
C ARG A 670 -9.08 -49.59 -18.13
N GLU A 671 -10.38 -49.50 -17.83
CA GLU A 671 -11.33 -50.59 -18.05
C GLU A 671 -11.55 -50.81 -19.55
N LEU A 672 -11.76 -49.71 -20.30
CA LEU A 672 -11.97 -49.75 -21.74
C LEU A 672 -10.74 -50.31 -22.49
N GLN A 673 -9.54 -49.87 -22.11
CA GLN A 673 -8.28 -50.36 -22.69
C GLN A 673 -8.08 -51.86 -22.42
N ARG A 674 -8.37 -52.35 -21.21
CA ARG A 674 -8.28 -53.78 -20.86
C ARG A 674 -9.18 -54.64 -21.76
N VAL A 675 -10.39 -54.17 -22.05
CA VAL A 675 -11.35 -54.90 -22.90
C VAL A 675 -10.94 -54.87 -24.37
N ILE A 676 -10.33 -53.78 -24.84
CA ILE A 676 -9.70 -53.72 -26.17
C ILE A 676 -8.52 -54.70 -26.26
N GLU A 677 -7.70 -54.82 -25.22
CA GLU A 677 -6.58 -55.77 -25.19
C GLU A 677 -7.06 -57.22 -25.12
N GLN A 678 -8.04 -57.53 -24.27
CA GLN A 678 -8.68 -58.85 -24.22
C GLN A 678 -9.31 -59.23 -25.56
N SER A 679 -9.90 -58.28 -26.30
CA SER A 679 -10.48 -58.60 -27.60
C SER A 679 -9.48 -59.15 -28.63
N LYS A 680 -8.18 -58.88 -28.47
CA LYS A 680 -7.13 -59.44 -29.33
C LYS A 680 -6.81 -60.91 -29.02
N SER A 681 -7.10 -61.43 -27.83
CA SER A 681 -6.87 -62.86 -27.55
C SER A 681 -7.82 -63.74 -28.36
N TYR A 682 -9.01 -63.25 -28.69
CA TYR A 682 -9.97 -63.93 -29.56
C TYR A 682 -9.43 -64.18 -31.00
N GLU A 683 -8.50 -63.37 -31.52
CA GLU A 683 -7.83 -63.66 -32.81
C GLU A 683 -7.02 -64.95 -32.73
N ASN A 684 -6.32 -65.14 -31.60
CA ASN A 684 -5.50 -66.33 -31.35
C ASN A 684 -6.36 -67.57 -31.06
N ASP A 685 -7.64 -67.41 -30.70
CA ASP A 685 -8.61 -68.49 -30.58
C ASP A 685 -9.12 -68.93 -31.97
N ASP A 686 -9.45 -67.99 -32.87
CA ASP A 686 -9.89 -68.31 -34.24
C ASP A 686 -8.77 -68.97 -35.07
N LEU A 687 -7.54 -68.43 -35.00
CA LEU A 687 -6.36 -69.02 -35.65
C LEU A 687 -6.08 -70.45 -35.15
N PHE A 688 -6.16 -70.67 -33.84
CA PHE A 688 -6.01 -72.00 -33.24
C PHE A 688 -7.02 -73.01 -33.80
N ILE A 689 -8.27 -72.59 -34.02
CA ILE A 689 -9.32 -73.48 -34.53
C ILE A 689 -9.05 -73.86 -35.99
N GLN A 690 -8.58 -72.92 -36.82
CA GLN A 690 -8.19 -73.21 -38.20
C GLN A 690 -7.08 -74.27 -38.24
N ASP A 691 -6.01 -74.09 -37.45
CA ASP A 691 -4.91 -75.06 -37.35
C ASP A 691 -5.40 -76.43 -36.83
N TYR A 692 -6.27 -76.44 -35.81
CA TYR A 692 -6.83 -77.66 -35.23
C TYR A 692 -7.71 -78.43 -36.22
N LEU A 693 -8.55 -77.74 -37.01
CA LEU A 693 -9.40 -78.37 -38.02
C LEU A 693 -8.60 -78.92 -39.20
N VAL A 694 -7.53 -78.24 -39.62
CA VAL A 694 -6.58 -78.76 -40.61
C VAL A 694 -5.92 -80.04 -40.09
N PHE A 695 -5.44 -80.03 -38.85
CA PHE A 695 -4.85 -81.21 -38.21
C PHE A 695 -5.85 -82.38 -38.08
N GLN A 696 -7.10 -82.13 -37.63
CA GLN A 696 -8.13 -83.18 -37.53
C GLN A 696 -8.48 -83.79 -38.89
N LYS A 697 -8.50 -82.98 -39.95
CA LYS A 697 -8.67 -83.50 -41.31
C LYS A 697 -7.50 -84.38 -41.72
N GLN A 698 -6.25 -83.93 -41.54
CA GLN A 698 -5.06 -84.73 -41.84
C GLN A 698 -5.04 -86.05 -41.04
N LEU A 699 -5.46 -86.02 -39.77
CA LEU A 699 -5.55 -87.19 -38.91
C LEU A 699 -6.60 -88.19 -39.43
N THR A 700 -7.74 -87.68 -39.90
CA THR A 700 -8.80 -88.49 -40.51
C THR A 700 -8.33 -89.11 -41.84
N ASP A 701 -7.74 -88.31 -42.72
CA ASP A 701 -7.21 -88.76 -44.02
C ASP A 701 -6.12 -89.84 -43.81
N ALA A 702 -5.21 -89.65 -42.84
CA ALA A 702 -4.17 -90.61 -42.49
C ALA A 702 -4.74 -91.92 -41.91
N LYS A 703 -5.77 -91.86 -41.05
CA LYS A 703 -6.50 -93.04 -40.56
C LYS A 703 -7.21 -93.79 -41.68
N GLU A 704 -7.81 -93.09 -42.65
CA GLU A 704 -8.46 -93.74 -43.80
C GLU A 704 -7.44 -94.42 -44.72
N ILE A 705 -6.27 -93.79 -44.95
CA ILE A 705 -5.15 -94.39 -45.68
C ILE A 705 -4.65 -95.65 -44.95
N LEU A 706 -4.42 -95.58 -43.63
CA LEU A 706 -4.00 -96.73 -42.82
C LEU A 706 -5.04 -97.86 -42.87
N ALA A 707 -6.34 -97.55 -42.76
CA ALA A 707 -7.40 -98.55 -42.85
C ALA A 707 -7.43 -99.26 -44.21
N LYS A 708 -7.22 -98.53 -45.31
CA LYS A 708 -7.08 -99.12 -46.67
C LYS A 708 -5.84 -99.99 -46.79
N GLN A 709 -4.70 -99.54 -46.24
CA GLN A 709 -3.45 -100.30 -46.21
C GLN A 709 -3.60 -101.60 -45.42
N ILE A 710 -4.25 -101.57 -44.25
CA ILE A 710 -4.59 -102.76 -43.45
C ILE A 710 -5.49 -103.70 -44.25
N GLN A 711 -6.54 -103.20 -44.91
CA GLN A 711 -7.47 -104.03 -45.66
C GLN A 711 -6.83 -104.71 -46.88
N ASP A 712 -5.92 -104.04 -47.59
CA ASP A 712 -5.19 -104.66 -48.70
C ASP A 712 -4.14 -105.67 -48.19
N ALA A 713 -3.48 -105.38 -47.07
CA ALA A 713 -2.58 -106.30 -46.39
C ALA A 713 -3.30 -107.58 -45.90
N GLU A 714 -4.56 -107.47 -45.46
CA GLU A 714 -5.41 -108.62 -45.12
C GLU A 714 -5.72 -109.48 -46.36
N LYS A 715 -6.17 -108.87 -47.46
CA LYS A 715 -6.43 -109.59 -48.73
C LYS A 715 -5.18 -110.28 -49.26
N LYS A 716 -4.03 -109.62 -49.18
CA LYS A 716 -2.73 -110.18 -49.58
C LYS A 716 -2.32 -111.38 -48.73
N PHE A 717 -2.57 -111.34 -47.42
CA PHE A 717 -2.35 -112.48 -46.54
C PHE A 717 -3.27 -113.66 -46.89
N GLU A 718 -4.54 -113.41 -47.19
CA GLU A 718 -5.48 -114.44 -47.64
C GLU A 718 -5.04 -115.07 -48.98
N LEU A 719 -4.56 -114.28 -49.93
CA LEU A 719 -4.02 -114.77 -51.20
C LEU A 719 -2.79 -115.66 -51.02
N LEU A 720 -1.83 -115.28 -50.17
CA LEU A 720 -0.67 -116.13 -49.84
C LEU A 720 -1.10 -117.44 -49.15
N THR A 721 -2.11 -117.38 -48.28
CA THR A 721 -2.67 -118.56 -47.61
C THR A 721 -3.31 -119.51 -48.62
N GLN A 722 -4.07 -118.98 -49.59
CA GLN A 722 -4.68 -119.78 -50.67
C GLN A 722 -3.65 -120.33 -51.66
N ALA A 723 -2.50 -119.68 -51.81
CA ALA A 723 -1.40 -120.12 -52.67
C ALA A 723 -0.51 -121.22 -52.03
N ASN A 724 -0.86 -121.69 -50.82
CA ASN A 724 -0.08 -122.65 -50.02
C ASN A 724 1.33 -122.16 -49.65
N ALA A 725 1.48 -120.87 -49.29
CA ALA A 725 2.69 -120.35 -48.67
C ALA A 725 3.07 -121.18 -47.42
N SER A 726 4.37 -121.33 -47.14
CA SER A 726 4.81 -122.09 -45.96
C SER A 726 4.48 -121.36 -44.66
N GLU A 727 4.34 -122.11 -43.57
CA GLU A 727 3.95 -121.59 -42.25
C GLU A 727 4.92 -120.48 -41.76
N GLU A 728 6.23 -120.66 -41.97
CA GLU A 728 7.28 -119.70 -41.64
C GLU A 728 7.23 -118.41 -42.51
N GLN A 729 6.79 -118.52 -43.77
CA GLN A 729 6.57 -117.37 -44.67
C GLN A 729 5.31 -116.58 -44.26
N LEU A 730 4.22 -117.28 -43.94
CA LEU A 730 2.99 -116.67 -43.44
C LEU A 730 3.21 -115.98 -42.09
N GLU A 731 3.99 -116.57 -41.19
CA GLU A 731 4.32 -115.95 -39.90
C GLU A 731 5.12 -114.65 -40.08
N THR A 732 6.14 -114.65 -40.95
CA THR A 732 6.93 -113.45 -41.28
C THR A 732 6.04 -112.33 -41.83
N PHE A 733 5.11 -112.64 -42.74
CA PHE A 733 4.15 -111.68 -43.28
C PHE A 733 3.17 -111.17 -42.21
N ASN A 734 2.67 -112.09 -41.37
CA ASN A 734 1.68 -111.79 -40.35
C ASN A 734 2.23 -110.85 -39.26
N ILE A 735 3.52 -110.94 -38.92
CA ILE A 735 4.19 -110.02 -37.98
C ILE A 735 4.09 -108.57 -38.50
N VAL A 736 4.46 -108.31 -39.76
CA VAL A 736 4.39 -106.95 -40.33
C VAL A 736 2.94 -106.48 -40.48
N ARG A 737 2.02 -107.38 -40.86
CA ARG A 737 0.58 -107.09 -40.94
C ARG A 737 0.01 -106.69 -39.57
N GLN A 738 0.41 -107.38 -38.52
CA GLN A 738 -0.05 -107.13 -37.16
C GLN A 738 0.53 -105.81 -36.61
N SER A 739 1.81 -105.51 -36.88
CA SER A 739 2.39 -104.19 -36.56
C SER A 739 1.66 -103.04 -37.24
N LEU A 740 1.24 -103.20 -38.49
CA LEU A 740 0.46 -102.19 -39.21
C LEU A 740 -0.91 -101.96 -38.56
N LYS A 741 -1.57 -103.02 -38.06
CA LYS A 741 -2.83 -102.92 -37.30
C LYS A 741 -2.65 -102.24 -35.94
N GLU A 742 -1.58 -102.56 -35.22
CA GLU A 742 -1.29 -101.98 -33.91
C GLU A 742 -1.07 -100.46 -33.98
N MET A 743 -0.65 -99.94 -35.14
CA MET A 743 -0.54 -98.50 -35.33
C MET A 743 -1.87 -97.74 -35.32
N SER A 744 -3.03 -98.38 -35.54
CA SER A 744 -4.32 -97.71 -35.40
C SER A 744 -4.44 -97.06 -34.03
N SER A 745 -4.01 -97.76 -32.97
CA SER A 745 -3.95 -97.22 -31.61
C SER A 745 -2.97 -96.04 -31.46
N SER A 746 -1.92 -95.94 -32.26
CA SER A 746 -1.02 -94.78 -32.25
C SER A 746 -1.72 -93.53 -32.81
N PHE A 747 -2.44 -93.66 -33.93
CA PHE A 747 -3.25 -92.57 -34.48
C PHE A 747 -4.47 -92.24 -33.61
N ASP A 748 -5.05 -93.21 -32.90
CA ASP A 748 -6.15 -92.97 -31.96
C ASP A 748 -5.71 -92.20 -30.71
N ASN A 749 -4.47 -92.41 -30.25
CA ASN A 749 -3.88 -91.68 -29.13
C ASN A 749 -3.17 -90.37 -29.54
N THR A 750 -3.26 -89.94 -30.81
CA THR A 750 -2.62 -88.72 -31.31
C THR A 750 -3.51 -87.51 -31.04
N GLU A 751 -3.23 -86.77 -29.96
CA GLU A 751 -3.95 -85.55 -29.58
C GLU A 751 -3.25 -84.27 -30.06
N TYR A 752 -4.03 -83.24 -30.38
CA TYR A 752 -3.51 -81.92 -30.75
C TYR A 752 -3.05 -81.14 -29.50
N GLN A 753 -1.88 -80.50 -29.54
CA GLN A 753 -1.41 -79.60 -28.49
C GLN A 753 -1.47 -78.14 -28.96
N ARG A 754 -2.40 -77.33 -28.42
CA ARG A 754 -2.66 -75.93 -28.85
C ARG A 754 -1.40 -75.07 -28.96
N ASN A 755 -0.47 -75.20 -28.00
CA ASN A 755 0.71 -74.34 -27.92
C ASN A 755 1.88 -74.82 -28.82
N LYS A 756 1.68 -75.87 -29.64
CA LYS A 756 2.74 -76.56 -30.41
C LYS A 756 2.23 -77.06 -31.79
N PRO A 757 1.64 -76.21 -32.64
CA PRO A 757 1.02 -76.62 -33.91
C PRO A 757 1.99 -77.35 -34.86
N GLU A 758 3.25 -76.90 -34.91
CA GLU A 758 4.32 -77.53 -35.69
C GLU A 758 4.56 -78.99 -35.25
N GLN A 759 4.70 -79.24 -33.94
CA GLN A 759 4.95 -80.58 -33.40
C GLN A 759 3.78 -81.55 -33.64
N ASN A 760 2.54 -81.04 -33.63
CA ASN A 760 1.36 -81.85 -33.95
C ASN A 760 1.44 -82.34 -35.41
N THR A 761 1.77 -81.43 -36.34
CA THR A 761 1.90 -81.73 -37.77
C THR A 761 3.07 -82.67 -38.04
N GLU A 762 4.22 -82.44 -37.41
CA GLU A 762 5.42 -83.29 -37.53
C GLU A 762 5.17 -84.72 -37.02
N GLU A 763 4.52 -84.88 -35.85
CA GLU A 763 4.24 -86.20 -35.29
C GLU A 763 3.23 -86.98 -36.14
N LEU A 764 2.18 -86.31 -36.63
CA LEU A 764 1.22 -86.93 -37.53
C LEU A 764 1.87 -87.36 -38.86
N GLN A 765 2.74 -86.52 -39.43
CA GLN A 765 3.52 -86.87 -40.61
C GLN A 765 4.48 -88.04 -40.33
N ARG A 766 5.10 -88.08 -39.14
CA ARG A 766 5.98 -89.19 -38.71
C ARG A 766 5.22 -90.51 -38.66
N LEU A 767 4.04 -90.53 -38.05
CA LEU A 767 3.18 -91.72 -37.99
C LEU A 767 2.69 -92.15 -39.39
N THR A 768 2.32 -91.20 -40.25
CA THR A 768 1.86 -91.46 -41.63
C THR A 768 2.98 -92.02 -42.53
N ASN A 769 4.19 -91.49 -42.39
CA ASN A 769 5.39 -92.02 -43.07
C ASN A 769 5.76 -93.41 -42.55
N MET A 770 5.62 -93.65 -41.24
CA MET A 770 5.84 -94.97 -40.63
C MET A 770 4.83 -96.01 -41.15
N ALA A 771 3.56 -95.62 -41.30
CA ALA A 771 2.50 -96.48 -41.88
C ALA A 771 2.85 -96.91 -43.30
N THR A 772 3.15 -95.90 -44.12
CA THR A 772 3.45 -96.09 -45.54
C THR A 772 4.69 -96.98 -45.71
N SER A 773 5.76 -96.76 -44.94
CA SER A 773 6.96 -97.60 -45.00
C SER A 773 6.75 -99.03 -44.50
N MET A 774 5.93 -99.24 -43.45
CA MET A 774 5.57 -100.59 -43.01
C MET A 774 4.73 -101.32 -44.06
N TYR A 775 3.79 -100.62 -44.69
CA TYR A 775 2.97 -101.16 -45.76
C TYR A 775 3.77 -101.47 -47.03
N GLU A 776 4.71 -100.61 -47.44
CA GLU A 776 5.63 -100.87 -48.56
C GLU A 776 6.48 -102.13 -48.32
N ARG A 777 7.03 -102.30 -47.11
CA ARG A 777 7.75 -103.55 -46.74
C ARG A 777 6.85 -104.78 -46.82
N LEU A 778 5.59 -104.65 -46.43
CA LEU A 778 4.60 -105.71 -46.54
C LEU A 778 4.27 -106.04 -48.00
N LEU A 779 4.25 -105.05 -48.90
CA LEU A 779 4.11 -105.27 -50.35
C LEU A 779 5.33 -105.97 -50.96
N ASP A 780 6.54 -105.62 -50.53
CA ASP A 780 7.78 -106.28 -50.97
C ASP A 780 7.86 -107.74 -50.47
N GLU A 781 7.51 -108.01 -49.22
CA GLU A 781 7.44 -109.38 -48.70
C GLU A 781 6.31 -110.19 -49.35
N TYR A 782 5.15 -109.58 -49.64
CA TYR A 782 4.10 -110.24 -50.45
C TYR A 782 4.69 -110.72 -51.77
N LYS A 783 5.38 -109.83 -52.48
CA LYS A 783 5.95 -110.10 -53.80
C LYS A 783 7.04 -111.19 -53.74
N ARG A 784 7.93 -111.14 -52.74
CA ARG A 784 8.97 -112.17 -52.52
C ARG A 784 8.38 -113.56 -52.30
N ILE A 785 7.32 -113.65 -51.51
CA ILE A 785 6.67 -114.94 -51.22
C ILE A 785 5.89 -115.43 -52.47
N ASP A 786 5.12 -114.56 -53.13
CA ASP A 786 4.36 -114.89 -54.35
C ASP A 786 5.24 -115.33 -55.54
N GLU A 787 6.36 -114.63 -55.81
CA GLU A 787 7.33 -115.01 -56.85
C GLU A 787 8.00 -116.37 -56.54
N ARG A 788 8.23 -116.67 -55.26
CA ARG A 788 8.84 -117.93 -54.83
C ARG A 788 7.87 -119.11 -54.95
N ILE A 789 6.61 -118.92 -54.54
CA ILE A 789 5.55 -119.95 -54.71
C ILE A 789 5.35 -120.27 -56.19
N LYS A 790 5.32 -119.27 -57.07
CA LYS A 790 5.23 -119.48 -58.53
C LYS A 790 6.42 -120.29 -59.06
N SER A 791 7.63 -119.96 -58.61
CA SER A 791 8.84 -120.72 -58.98
C SER A 791 8.79 -122.19 -58.52
N GLU A 792 8.25 -122.45 -57.33
CA GLU A 792 8.12 -123.81 -56.76
C GLU A 792 6.97 -124.62 -57.43
N GLN A 793 5.90 -123.95 -57.89
CA GLN A 793 4.83 -124.55 -58.70
C GLN A 793 5.30 -124.90 -60.12
N GLU A 794 6.05 -124.00 -60.79
CA GLU A 794 6.64 -124.28 -62.12
C GLU A 794 7.62 -125.46 -62.08
N ALA A 795 8.40 -125.60 -60.99
CA ALA A 795 9.28 -126.75 -60.78
C ALA A 795 8.52 -128.10 -60.62
N SER A 796 7.34 -128.08 -60.00
CA SER A 796 6.53 -129.30 -59.81
C SER A 796 5.90 -129.79 -61.13
N ILE A 797 5.43 -128.89 -61.98
CA ILE A 797 4.80 -129.22 -63.28
C ILE A 797 5.81 -129.90 -64.23
N ALA A 798 7.08 -129.50 -64.19
CA ALA A 798 8.14 -130.13 -64.97
C ALA A 798 8.43 -131.59 -64.56
N GLN A 799 8.10 -131.97 -63.31
CA GLN A 799 8.40 -133.30 -62.77
C GLN A 799 7.30 -134.34 -63.08
N GLU A 800 6.04 -133.93 -63.22
CA GLU A 800 4.92 -134.83 -63.56
C GLU A 800 4.94 -135.35 -65.00
N GLN A 801 5.47 -134.57 -65.96
CA GLN A 801 5.54 -135.00 -67.37
C GLN A 801 6.49 -136.20 -67.60
N MET A 802 7.44 -136.44 -66.69
CA MET A 802 8.46 -137.48 -66.85
C MET A 802 7.98 -138.90 -66.47
N ILE A 803 6.80 -139.02 -65.85
CA ILE A 803 6.33 -140.28 -65.23
C ILE A 803 5.33 -141.07 -66.11
N GLN A 804 4.68 -140.45 -67.11
CA GLN A 804 3.61 -141.12 -67.88
C GLN A 804 4.07 -142.01 -69.06
N THR A 805 5.36 -142.04 -69.43
CA THR A 805 5.80 -142.64 -70.73
C THR A 805 6.30 -144.10 -70.65
N SER A 806 5.89 -144.91 -69.66
CA SER A 806 6.42 -146.29 -69.53
C SER A 806 5.48 -147.31 -68.87
N GLN A 807 4.48 -147.81 -69.62
CA GLN A 807 3.98 -149.21 -69.56
C GLN A 807 2.79 -149.45 -70.54
N ASN A 808 3.06 -149.88 -71.79
CA ASN A 808 2.17 -150.80 -72.55
C ASN A 808 2.78 -151.32 -73.88
N LEU A 809 3.22 -152.58 -73.85
CA LEU A 809 3.29 -153.64 -74.89
C LEU A 809 3.72 -153.43 -76.37
N GLN A 810 4.42 -154.46 -76.86
CA GLN A 810 5.09 -154.60 -78.16
C GLN A 810 4.22 -155.28 -79.24
N LYS A 811 4.54 -155.09 -80.55
CA LYS A 811 4.82 -156.19 -81.51
C LYS A 811 5.29 -155.76 -82.94
N ASN A 812 6.27 -156.52 -83.46
CA ASN A 812 6.63 -156.79 -84.87
C ASN A 812 7.31 -155.72 -85.79
N GLY A 813 8.56 -156.00 -86.19
CA GLY A 813 8.99 -155.95 -87.61
C GLY A 813 9.89 -154.80 -88.13
N PRO A 814 11.17 -155.04 -88.51
CA PRO A 814 12.08 -154.10 -89.20
C PRO A 814 12.28 -154.49 -90.70
N PRO A 815 13.23 -153.93 -91.53
CA PRO A 815 14.01 -152.67 -91.59
C PRO A 815 13.75 -151.94 -92.97
N PRO A 816 14.64 -151.22 -93.71
CA PRO A 816 16.00 -150.66 -93.47
C PRO A 816 16.32 -149.21 -93.99
N SER A 817 17.53 -148.74 -93.67
CA SER A 817 18.38 -147.73 -94.40
C SER A 817 17.83 -146.30 -94.63
N ASP A 818 18.66 -145.26 -94.78
CA ASP A 818 20.12 -145.18 -94.98
C ASP A 818 20.69 -143.84 -94.43
N LYS A 819 21.99 -143.83 -94.07
CA LYS A 819 23.02 -142.73 -94.14
C LYS A 819 22.66 -141.25 -93.83
N ALA A 820 23.56 -140.37 -93.40
CA ALA A 820 24.86 -140.36 -92.71
C ALA A 820 25.46 -138.94 -92.87
N THR A 821 26.00 -138.36 -91.79
CA THR A 821 27.05 -137.29 -91.77
C THR A 821 26.66 -135.86 -92.24
N PRO A 822 27.45 -134.79 -91.92
CA PRO A 822 26.91 -133.65 -91.14
C PRO A 822 27.32 -132.27 -91.73
N GLU A 823 27.81 -131.35 -90.87
CA GLU A 823 28.28 -129.97 -91.15
C GLU A 823 27.11 -128.98 -91.39
N GLU A 824 27.16 -127.68 -91.11
CA GLU A 824 27.97 -126.75 -90.30
C GLU A 824 27.23 -125.38 -90.44
N GLY A 825 27.63 -124.35 -89.69
CA GLY A 825 27.78 -123.03 -90.31
C GLY A 825 26.60 -122.04 -90.37
N THR A 826 26.49 -121.23 -89.30
CA THR A 826 26.41 -119.74 -89.30
C THR A 826 25.31 -118.96 -90.05
N ASN A 827 25.10 -117.72 -89.56
CA ASN A 827 24.51 -116.55 -90.26
C ASN A 827 22.98 -116.56 -90.45
N GLN A 828 22.27 -115.42 -90.52
CA GLN A 828 22.49 -114.02 -90.09
C GLN A 828 21.15 -113.28 -90.28
N LYS A 829 20.89 -112.20 -89.51
CA LYS A 829 20.08 -111.02 -89.96
C LYS A 829 18.58 -111.29 -90.27
N ASN A 830 17.67 -110.31 -90.43
CA ASN A 830 17.66 -108.87 -90.14
C ASN A 830 16.19 -108.39 -89.99
N ALA A 831 16.06 -107.06 -89.82
CA ALA A 831 14.85 -106.22 -89.98
C ALA A 831 13.89 -106.23 -88.78
N GLN A 832 13.61 -105.09 -88.12
CA GLN A 832 13.00 -103.82 -88.61
C GLN A 832 11.53 -104.05 -89.02
N GLU A 833 10.57 -103.20 -88.67
CA GLU A 833 10.56 -101.72 -88.56
C GLU A 833 9.97 -101.25 -87.20
N GLN A 834 10.39 -100.13 -86.58
CA GLN A 834 10.05 -98.71 -86.85
C GLN A 834 8.52 -98.48 -86.96
N THR A 835 7.88 -97.60 -86.19
CA THR A 835 8.08 -96.13 -86.02
C THR A 835 7.34 -95.67 -84.71
N SER A 836 7.52 -94.52 -84.05
CA SER A 836 8.20 -93.23 -84.35
C SER A 836 8.86 -92.61 -83.10
N GLN A 837 9.97 -91.88 -83.29
CA GLN A 837 10.48 -90.79 -82.43
C GLN A 837 9.94 -89.42 -83.00
N PRO A 838 10.37 -88.16 -82.66
CA PRO A 838 11.58 -87.73 -81.93
C PRO A 838 11.35 -86.42 -81.06
N PRO A 839 12.28 -85.44 -80.84
CA PRO A 839 12.64 -85.06 -79.46
C PRO A 839 12.91 -83.54 -79.24
N GLN A 840 13.67 -83.23 -78.18
CA GLN A 840 14.67 -82.14 -78.05
C GLN A 840 14.27 -80.64 -77.94
N ASN A 841 15.15 -79.95 -77.20
CA ASN A 841 15.24 -78.52 -76.89
C ASN A 841 15.28 -77.57 -78.10
N LEU A 842 14.83 -76.32 -77.88
CA LEU A 842 15.44 -74.99 -78.16
C LEU A 842 14.29 -73.96 -78.11
N GLN A 843 14.28 -72.96 -77.21
CA GLN A 843 15.04 -71.70 -77.20
C GLN A 843 14.51 -70.64 -78.20
N GLY A 844 14.12 -69.47 -77.66
CA GLY A 844 13.47 -68.34 -78.36
C GLY A 844 11.98 -68.22 -78.00
N ASP A 845 11.41 -67.05 -77.67
CA ASP A 845 11.96 -65.69 -77.58
C ASP A 845 11.29 -64.83 -76.49
N ASP A 846 12.00 -63.76 -76.12
CA ASP A 846 11.58 -62.56 -75.36
C ASP A 846 10.33 -61.89 -76.02
N PRO A 847 9.52 -61.05 -75.32
CA PRO A 847 10.05 -59.82 -74.72
C PRO A 847 9.54 -59.42 -73.31
N ASN A 848 10.52 -58.98 -72.50
CA ASN A 848 10.54 -57.83 -71.58
C ASN A 848 10.41 -58.03 -70.04
N LYS A 849 11.56 -57.86 -69.37
CA LYS A 849 11.89 -56.79 -68.39
C LYS A 849 10.89 -56.51 -67.23
N VAL A 850 11.18 -56.67 -65.93
CA VAL A 850 12.37 -56.33 -65.10
C VAL A 850 12.89 -54.89 -65.30
N PRO A 851 13.16 -54.07 -64.25
CA PRO A 851 12.37 -53.68 -63.06
C PRO A 851 12.33 -52.12 -62.98
N PRO A 852 12.71 -51.44 -61.86
CA PRO A 852 11.98 -51.13 -60.62
C PRO A 852 11.57 -49.62 -60.55
N GLU A 853 11.53 -49.06 -59.32
CA GLU A 853 11.63 -47.63 -58.94
C GLU A 853 10.37 -46.85 -58.53
N GLU A 854 10.68 -45.80 -57.75
CA GLU A 854 9.80 -44.84 -57.08
C GLU A 854 9.19 -43.83 -58.07
N GLY A 855 8.17 -43.07 -57.62
CA GLY A 855 7.89 -41.74 -58.21
C GLY A 855 6.61 -41.59 -59.05
N THR A 856 5.53 -41.16 -58.39
CA THR A 856 4.56 -40.12 -58.82
C THR A 856 4.07 -40.00 -60.30
N ASN A 857 2.72 -39.98 -60.42
CA ASN A 857 1.86 -39.04 -61.20
C ASN A 857 1.01 -39.51 -62.41
N GLN A 858 -0.31 -39.29 -62.25
CA GLN A 858 -1.28 -38.67 -63.16
C GLN A 858 -2.21 -39.45 -64.15
N LYS A 859 -3.48 -38.99 -64.12
CA LYS A 859 -4.52 -38.86 -65.17
C LYS A 859 -5.45 -40.02 -65.56
N ASN A 860 -6.72 -39.86 -65.17
CA ASN A 860 -7.92 -39.89 -66.03
C ASN A 860 -9.13 -39.36 -65.20
N ALA A 861 -10.21 -38.74 -65.73
CA ALA A 861 -10.58 -38.42 -67.11
C ALA A 861 -11.55 -37.20 -67.21
N GLN A 862 -11.70 -36.70 -68.44
CA GLN A 862 -12.94 -36.14 -69.04
C GLN A 862 -13.57 -34.78 -68.61
N LYS A 863 -13.47 -33.85 -69.58
CA LYS A 863 -14.56 -33.11 -70.28
C LYS A 863 -15.32 -31.93 -69.62
N GLN A 864 -15.12 -30.79 -70.29
CA GLN A 864 -16.11 -29.90 -70.95
C GLN A 864 -16.78 -28.73 -70.19
N MET A 865 -16.84 -27.63 -70.95
CA MET A 865 -17.68 -26.41 -70.83
C MET A 865 -17.24 -25.43 -69.72
N SER A 866 -16.40 -24.41 -69.98
CA SER A 866 -16.50 -23.26 -70.91
C SER A 866 -17.17 -22.02 -70.30
N GLN A 867 -16.34 -21.03 -69.96
CA GLN A 867 -16.62 -19.59 -70.19
C GLN A 867 -16.79 -19.35 -71.72
N PRO A 868 -17.40 -18.25 -72.23
CA PRO A 868 -17.37 -16.85 -71.74
C PRO A 868 -18.76 -16.16 -71.91
N PRO A 869 -18.94 -14.81 -72.02
CA PRO A 869 -18.00 -13.69 -71.92
C PRO A 869 -18.42 -12.48 -71.04
N GLN A 870 -17.50 -11.51 -70.95
CA GLN A 870 -17.73 -10.12 -70.52
C GLN A 870 -18.35 -9.27 -71.66
N ASN A 871 -18.36 -7.93 -71.47
CA ASN A 871 -18.40 -6.86 -72.49
C ASN A 871 -19.79 -6.42 -73.00
N LEU A 872 -20.13 -5.11 -73.20
CA LEU A 872 -19.37 -3.83 -73.17
C LEU A 872 -20.29 -2.60 -72.87
N GLN A 873 -19.67 -1.49 -72.41
CA GLN A 873 -19.92 -0.04 -72.69
C GLN A 873 -21.34 0.59 -72.56
N GLU A 874 -21.49 1.64 -71.73
CA GLU A 874 -21.36 3.11 -72.01
C GLU A 874 -22.51 3.71 -72.84
N ASP A 875 -23.23 4.69 -72.26
CA ASP A 875 -23.53 5.99 -72.90
C ASP A 875 -24.24 6.97 -71.94
N ASP A 876 -23.94 8.26 -72.10
CA ASP A 876 -24.54 9.46 -71.48
C ASP A 876 -24.73 10.44 -72.67
N PRO A 877 -25.86 11.17 -72.91
CA PRO A 877 -26.17 12.37 -72.09
C PRO A 877 -27.61 13.02 -72.16
N LYS A 878 -27.77 14.17 -71.45
CA LYS A 878 -28.62 15.40 -71.73
C LYS A 878 -30.13 15.54 -71.33
N LYS A 879 -30.39 16.66 -70.61
CA LYS A 879 -31.54 17.64 -70.58
C LYS A 879 -32.97 17.18 -70.12
N VAL A 880 -33.62 17.68 -69.03
CA VAL A 880 -34.04 19.06 -68.58
C VAL A 880 -35.22 19.65 -69.43
N PRO A 881 -36.27 20.40 -68.93
CA PRO A 881 -36.84 20.75 -67.59
C PRO A 881 -38.41 20.52 -67.54
N PRO A 882 -39.32 21.26 -66.83
CA PRO A 882 -39.27 22.24 -65.70
C PRO A 882 -40.20 21.83 -64.50
N GLU A 883 -40.53 22.58 -63.43
CA GLU A 883 -40.37 23.98 -62.93
C GLU A 883 -40.53 23.93 -61.37
N GLY A 884 -40.32 24.94 -60.50
CA GLY A 884 -39.79 26.32 -60.58
C GLY A 884 -40.12 27.16 -59.31
N LEU A 885 -39.32 28.21 -59.04
CA LEU A 885 -39.48 29.28 -58.01
C LEU A 885 -39.37 28.87 -56.50
N ASP A 886 -38.76 29.64 -55.59
CA ASP A 886 -38.44 31.08 -55.61
C ASP A 886 -37.13 31.47 -54.86
N LEU A 887 -36.58 32.65 -55.19
CA LEU A 887 -35.44 33.33 -54.54
C LEU A 887 -35.80 34.81 -54.36
N PRO A 888 -35.49 35.46 -53.22
CA PRO A 888 -34.48 36.55 -53.26
C PRO A 888 -33.73 36.73 -51.91
N GLN A 889 -32.66 37.54 -51.73
CA GLN A 889 -31.70 38.21 -52.61
C GLN A 889 -30.45 38.57 -51.75
N ARG A 890 -29.32 38.88 -52.41
CA ARG A 890 -28.15 39.52 -51.80
C ARG A 890 -28.21 41.04 -52.03
N PRO A 891 -27.40 41.86 -51.32
CA PRO A 891 -26.38 42.57 -52.10
C PRO A 891 -24.98 42.63 -51.45
N GLN A 892 -23.99 42.49 -52.34
CA GLN A 892 -22.76 43.29 -52.56
C GLN A 892 -22.45 44.46 -51.58
N GLN A 893 -21.23 44.99 -51.40
CA GLN A 893 -19.82 44.81 -51.80
C GLN A 893 -19.09 46.03 -51.18
N ASN A 894 -17.82 45.92 -50.79
CA ASN A 894 -16.73 46.69 -51.43
C ASN A 894 -15.37 46.49 -50.74
N ASP A 895 -14.34 46.50 -51.58
CA ASP A 895 -12.93 46.41 -51.22
C ASP A 895 -12.25 47.79 -51.07
N ASN A 896 -10.97 47.73 -50.72
CA ASN A 896 -9.90 48.72 -50.92
C ASN A 896 -9.60 49.75 -49.82
N SER A 897 -8.60 49.35 -49.01
CA SER A 897 -7.32 50.07 -48.79
C SER A 897 -7.34 51.50 -48.24
N HIS A 898 -6.64 51.70 -47.12
CA HIS A 898 -5.63 52.77 -46.96
C HIS A 898 -4.60 52.36 -45.88
N SER A 899 -3.35 52.76 -46.06
CA SER A 899 -2.20 52.64 -45.14
C SER A 899 -1.19 53.72 -45.55
N PRO A 900 -0.15 54.08 -44.76
CA PRO A 900 0.12 53.78 -43.35
C PRO A 900 0.39 55.07 -42.51
N THR A 901 0.50 54.96 -41.19
CA THR A 901 1.52 55.75 -40.44
C THR A 901 1.88 55.08 -39.12
N ASP A 902 3.10 54.58 -39.00
CA ASP A 902 3.67 54.09 -37.73
C ASP A 902 4.05 55.24 -36.80
N SER A 903 3.68 55.13 -35.52
CA SER A 903 4.53 55.64 -34.43
C SER A 903 4.27 54.93 -33.10
N ASN A 904 5.37 54.66 -32.39
CA ASN A 904 5.46 54.13 -31.02
C ASN A 904 5.03 52.68 -30.75
N MET A 905 6.08 51.84 -30.71
CA MET A 905 6.15 50.58 -29.97
C MET A 905 5.39 50.61 -28.63
N LYS A 906 4.48 49.65 -28.43
CA LYS A 906 4.09 49.20 -27.09
C LYS A 906 4.69 47.83 -26.83
N LYS A 907 5.46 47.72 -25.75
CA LYS A 907 5.87 46.43 -25.16
C LYS A 907 4.63 45.58 -24.90
N GLU A 908 4.73 44.27 -25.14
CA GLU A 908 3.81 43.31 -24.57
C GLU A 908 3.76 43.48 -23.05
N VAL A 909 2.57 43.78 -22.53
CA VAL A 909 2.28 43.69 -21.09
C VAL A 909 1.64 42.32 -20.89
N LEU A 910 2.44 41.38 -20.37
CA LEU A 910 1.94 40.08 -19.92
C LEU A 910 0.79 40.29 -18.91
N PRO A 911 -0.27 39.47 -18.97
CA PRO A 911 -1.39 39.58 -18.03
C PRO A 911 -0.92 39.32 -16.57
N PRO A 912 -1.52 39.97 -15.57
CA PRO A 912 -1.09 39.85 -14.19
C PRO A 912 -1.28 38.43 -13.65
N SER A 913 -0.20 37.87 -13.10
CA SER A 913 -0.20 36.57 -12.43
C SER A 913 -1.22 36.53 -11.29
N LYS A 914 -1.94 35.41 -11.16
CA LYS A 914 -2.79 35.12 -9.98
C LYS A 914 -1.92 35.20 -8.72
N PRO A 915 -2.41 35.76 -7.60
CA PRO A 915 -1.66 35.71 -6.34
C PRO A 915 -1.47 34.25 -5.92
N GLY A 916 -0.22 33.86 -5.65
CA GLY A 916 0.11 32.50 -5.24
C GLY A 916 -0.44 32.14 -3.84
N PRO A 917 -0.50 30.84 -3.49
CA PRO A 917 -1.08 30.38 -2.22
C PRO A 917 -0.33 30.94 -1.01
N THR A 918 -1.07 31.20 0.08
CA THR A 918 -0.53 31.70 1.35
C THR A 918 0.41 30.69 2.00
N ILE A 919 1.27 31.15 2.92
CA ILE A 919 2.22 30.24 3.59
C ILE A 919 1.50 29.18 4.43
N GLU A 920 0.40 29.53 5.10
CA GLU A 920 -0.50 28.60 5.79
C GLU A 920 -1.02 27.53 4.83
N THR A 921 -1.52 27.94 3.66
CA THR A 921 -2.05 27.02 2.63
C THR A 921 -0.98 26.05 2.16
N LYS A 922 0.22 26.54 1.83
CA LYS A 922 1.35 25.70 1.40
C LYS A 922 1.77 24.71 2.49
N ILE A 923 1.85 25.14 3.76
CA ILE A 923 2.21 24.28 4.89
C ILE A 923 1.15 23.18 5.09
N ARG A 924 -0.13 23.55 5.07
CA ARG A 924 -1.24 22.58 5.13
C ARG A 924 -1.15 21.57 3.99
N GLU A 925 -0.93 22.02 2.75
CA GLU A 925 -0.80 21.14 1.58
C GLU A 925 0.38 20.16 1.69
N ILE A 926 1.48 20.52 2.37
CA ILE A 926 2.59 19.61 2.63
C ILE A 926 2.17 18.53 3.65
N TYR A 927 1.64 18.93 4.80
CA TYR A 927 1.27 17.98 5.85
C TYR A 927 0.06 17.10 5.49
N GLU A 928 -0.89 17.59 4.69
CA GLU A 928 -2.00 16.75 4.19
C GLU A 928 -1.53 15.78 3.10
N ARG A 929 -0.63 16.19 2.19
CA ARG A 929 0.00 15.25 1.24
C ARG A 929 0.82 14.17 1.95
N TYR A 930 1.56 14.52 3.01
CA TYR A 930 2.25 13.55 3.87
C TYR A 930 1.26 12.51 4.44
N LYS A 931 0.21 12.97 5.12
CA LYS A 931 -0.78 12.07 5.75
C LYS A 931 -1.47 11.16 4.74
N GLN A 932 -1.87 11.72 3.59
CA GLN A 932 -2.51 10.96 2.52
C GLN A 932 -1.56 9.90 1.94
N ALA A 933 -0.31 10.27 1.62
CA ALA A 933 0.67 9.34 1.08
C ALA A 933 1.00 8.19 2.06
N VAL A 934 1.15 8.50 3.35
CA VAL A 934 1.35 7.47 4.39
C VAL A 934 0.11 6.57 4.49
N ALA A 935 -1.10 7.14 4.56
CA ALA A 935 -2.33 6.37 4.68
C ALA A 935 -2.60 5.47 3.46
N GLU A 936 -2.32 5.95 2.25
CA GLU A 936 -2.50 5.17 1.01
C GLU A 936 -1.53 4.00 0.90
N GLU A 937 -0.24 4.17 1.22
CA GLU A 937 0.72 3.07 1.18
C GLU A 937 0.57 2.11 2.36
N THR A 938 0.23 2.61 3.55
CA THR A 938 -0.15 1.76 4.69
C THR A 938 -1.37 0.90 4.34
N LYS A 939 -2.39 1.47 3.65
CA LYS A 939 -3.54 0.70 3.18
C LYS A 939 -3.18 -0.37 2.14
N LYS A 940 -2.13 -0.17 1.33
CA LYS A 940 -1.63 -1.18 0.39
C LYS A 940 -1.01 -2.38 1.12
N LEU A 941 -0.23 -2.15 2.19
CA LEU A 941 0.26 -3.23 3.07
C LEU A 941 -0.88 -4.07 3.66
N PHE A 942 -1.94 -3.43 4.14
CA PHE A 942 -3.12 -4.13 4.67
C PHE A 942 -4.03 -4.76 3.59
N SER A 943 -3.73 -4.58 2.30
CA SER A 943 -4.48 -5.20 1.19
C SER A 943 -3.86 -6.50 0.67
N THR A 944 -2.73 -6.92 1.22
CA THR A 944 -2.11 -8.22 0.94
C THR A 944 -2.99 -9.35 1.49
N ASP A 945 -3.34 -10.30 0.62
CA ASP A 945 -4.12 -11.49 0.99
C ASP A 945 -3.30 -12.51 1.80
N ALA A 946 -3.98 -13.53 2.35
CA ALA A 946 -3.32 -14.55 3.17
C ALA A 946 -2.14 -15.21 2.44
N HIS A 947 -2.29 -15.48 1.13
CA HIS A 947 -1.26 -16.09 0.31
C HIS A 947 -0.02 -15.19 0.11
N GLY A 948 -0.23 -13.87 0.01
CA GLY A 948 0.84 -12.89 -0.02
C GLY A 948 1.59 -12.79 1.32
N TRP A 949 0.91 -12.96 2.45
CA TRP A 949 1.54 -13.01 3.78
C TRP A 949 2.38 -14.27 3.98
N ASP A 950 1.88 -15.45 3.61
CA ASP A 950 2.64 -16.71 3.66
C ASP A 950 3.96 -16.59 2.87
N LYS A 951 3.90 -15.98 1.69
CA LYS A 951 5.07 -15.77 0.82
C LYS A 951 6.07 -14.77 1.40
N LEU A 952 5.61 -13.74 2.12
CA LEU A 952 6.49 -12.78 2.81
C LEU A 952 7.14 -13.41 4.05
N PHE A 953 6.41 -14.23 4.79
CA PHE A 953 6.89 -14.96 5.96
C PHE A 953 8.01 -15.94 5.58
N GLU A 954 7.77 -16.82 4.61
CA GLU A 954 8.78 -17.78 4.14
C GLU A 954 10.02 -17.09 3.53
N ALA A 955 9.88 -15.89 2.96
CA ALA A 955 11.02 -15.11 2.47
C ALA A 955 11.89 -14.47 3.59
N HIS A 956 11.33 -14.22 4.77
CA HIS A 956 12.01 -13.58 5.90
C HIS A 956 12.47 -14.56 7.00
N LYS A 957 12.06 -15.83 6.91
CA LYS A 957 12.33 -16.90 7.88
C LYS A 957 13.83 -17.27 7.97
N LYS A 958 14.58 -16.45 8.72
CA LYS A 958 15.99 -16.70 9.09
C LYS A 958 16.15 -17.02 10.57
N GLY A 959 15.70 -18.20 10.96
CA GLY A 959 16.32 -18.95 12.07
C GLY A 959 15.59 -18.99 13.42
N GLU A 960 14.84 -17.95 13.82
CA GLU A 960 14.29 -17.86 15.21
C GLU A 960 12.85 -17.34 15.29
N GLU A 961 12.06 -17.42 14.21
CA GLU A 961 10.75 -16.74 14.12
C GLU A 961 9.58 -17.72 13.91
N ASP A 962 9.06 -18.24 15.02
CA ASP A 962 8.10 -19.36 15.05
C ASP A 962 6.62 -18.96 14.91
N ASN A 963 6.28 -17.67 14.83
CA ASN A 963 4.90 -17.18 14.90
C ASN A 963 4.52 -16.22 13.73
N PRO A 964 3.69 -16.66 12.77
CA PRO A 964 3.23 -15.83 11.64
C PRO A 964 2.47 -14.56 12.05
N ASP A 965 1.68 -14.59 13.12
CA ASP A 965 0.91 -13.43 13.60
C ASP A 965 1.83 -12.34 14.18
N GLU A 966 2.94 -12.77 14.79
CA GLU A 966 3.96 -11.89 15.38
C GLU A 966 4.87 -11.33 14.30
N PHE A 967 5.25 -12.14 13.32
CA PHE A 967 5.89 -11.66 12.09
C PHE A 967 5.00 -10.64 11.38
N GLN A 968 3.72 -10.92 11.14
CA GLN A 968 2.81 -10.01 10.45
C GLN A 968 2.73 -8.66 11.19
N LYS A 969 2.59 -8.67 12.52
CA LYS A 969 2.59 -7.45 13.33
C LYS A 969 3.92 -6.70 13.22
N ARG A 970 5.06 -7.37 13.38
CA ARG A 970 6.37 -6.71 13.34
C ARG A 970 6.71 -6.19 11.93
N TYR A 971 6.51 -6.99 10.90
CA TYR A 971 6.70 -6.60 9.50
C TYR A 971 5.80 -5.43 9.10
N THR A 972 4.52 -5.46 9.51
CA THR A 972 3.60 -4.34 9.28
C THR A 972 4.06 -3.07 10.00
N GLN A 973 4.55 -3.19 11.24
CA GLN A 973 5.10 -2.07 11.99
C GLN A 973 6.36 -1.51 11.30
N GLU A 974 7.35 -2.34 11.01
CA GLU A 974 8.60 -1.97 10.33
C GLU A 974 8.35 -1.33 8.96
N ALA A 975 7.44 -1.89 8.15
CA ALA A 975 7.08 -1.35 6.85
C ALA A 975 6.30 -0.02 6.96
N THR A 976 5.42 0.12 7.97
CA THR A 976 4.73 1.38 8.25
C THR A 976 5.70 2.47 8.70
N ASP A 977 6.65 2.12 9.58
CA ASP A 977 7.70 3.03 10.04
C ASP A 977 8.62 3.46 8.89
N GLN A 978 8.93 2.56 7.96
CA GLN A 978 9.69 2.91 6.76
C GLN A 978 8.92 3.84 5.82
N ILE A 979 7.63 3.57 5.54
CA ILE A 979 6.77 4.46 4.76
C ILE A 979 6.72 5.86 5.39
N GLN A 980 6.61 5.96 6.72
CA GLN A 980 6.62 7.24 7.41
C GLN A 980 7.94 8.00 7.24
N LYS A 981 9.10 7.32 7.31
CA LYS A 981 10.41 7.92 7.01
C LYS A 981 10.48 8.41 5.56
N ASP A 982 10.15 7.56 4.60
CA ASP A 982 10.25 7.86 3.17
C ASP A 982 9.35 9.03 2.75
N LYS A 983 8.09 9.07 3.22
CA LYS A 983 7.20 10.21 2.96
C LYS A 983 7.60 11.46 3.74
N ALA A 984 8.26 11.32 4.88
CA ALA A 984 8.79 12.46 5.62
C ALA A 984 9.93 13.13 4.83
N VAL A 985 10.85 12.38 4.20
CA VAL A 985 11.93 12.95 3.36
C VAL A 985 11.36 13.90 2.29
N ILE A 986 10.37 13.44 1.53
CA ILE A 986 9.69 14.23 0.48
C ILE A 986 9.03 15.49 1.06
N SER A 987 8.41 15.36 2.24
CA SER A 987 7.71 16.47 2.90
C SER A 987 8.68 17.50 3.50
N LEU A 988 9.85 17.04 3.97
CA LEU A 988 10.94 17.90 4.44
C LEU A 988 11.59 18.66 3.28
N GLU A 989 11.74 18.04 2.10
CA GLU A 989 12.16 18.77 0.89
C GLU A 989 11.18 19.89 0.53
N ASP A 990 9.88 19.64 0.59
CA ASP A 990 8.88 20.67 0.32
C ASP A 990 8.90 21.79 1.39
N ILE A 991 9.22 21.47 2.65
CA ILE A 991 9.46 22.48 3.71
C ILE A 991 10.74 23.29 3.42
N ILE A 992 11.81 22.66 2.94
CA ILE A 992 13.04 23.34 2.51
C ILE A 992 12.74 24.30 1.35
N LYS A 993 12.12 23.80 0.27
CA LYS A 993 11.73 24.59 -0.91
C LYS A 993 10.78 25.72 -0.54
N LEU A 994 9.86 25.50 0.41
CA LEU A 994 8.99 26.55 0.95
C LEU A 994 9.78 27.64 1.68
N ILE A 995 10.74 27.28 2.53
CA ILE A 995 11.54 28.23 3.30
C ILE A 995 12.46 29.03 2.38
N GLU A 996 13.10 28.38 1.40
CA GLU A 996 13.99 29.02 0.42
C GLU A 996 13.19 29.91 -0.56
N GLY A 997 12.02 29.47 -1.00
CA GLY A 997 11.10 30.23 -1.83
C GLY A 997 10.24 31.28 -1.09
N THR A 998 10.52 31.56 0.18
CA THR A 998 9.80 32.56 0.99
C THR A 998 10.70 33.73 1.37
N GLU A 999 10.28 34.94 1.06
CA GLU A 999 10.94 36.17 1.52
C GLU A 999 10.57 36.47 2.98
N TRP A 1000 11.40 36.03 3.93
CA TRP A 1000 11.12 36.18 5.35
C TRP A 1000 11.46 37.57 5.90
N LYS A 1001 10.46 38.27 6.45
CA LYS A 1001 10.69 39.56 7.14
C LYS A 1001 11.36 39.36 8.50
N THR A 1002 12.69 39.46 8.55
CA THR A 1002 13.41 39.60 9.81
C THR A 1002 13.17 41.00 10.39
N GLY A 1003 12.52 41.09 11.55
CA GLY A 1003 12.03 42.36 12.11
C GLY A 1003 13.08 43.47 12.22
N ILE A 1004 12.69 44.69 11.83
CA ILE A 1004 13.53 45.89 11.90
C ILE A 1004 13.63 46.33 13.36
N GLY A 1005 14.85 46.33 13.92
CA GLY A 1005 15.11 46.87 15.25
C GLY A 1005 15.04 48.40 15.25
N ILE A 1006 14.00 48.97 15.88
CA ILE A 1006 13.92 50.40 16.16
C ILE A 1006 14.79 50.70 17.38
N GLY A 1007 15.93 51.35 17.17
CA GLY A 1007 16.75 51.97 18.22
C GLY A 1007 17.50 51.01 19.16
N ILE A 1008 18.77 51.34 19.45
CA ILE A 1008 19.62 50.65 20.44
C ILE A 1008 20.00 49.19 20.06
N GLY A 1009 20.96 49.06 19.15
CA GLY A 1009 22.09 48.12 19.28
C GLY A 1009 21.85 46.60 19.26
N ILE A 1010 20.61 46.09 19.13
CA ILE A 1010 20.35 44.64 19.10
C ILE A 1010 20.09 44.20 17.66
N SER A 1011 20.99 43.36 17.15
CA SER A 1011 21.18 43.01 15.74
C SER A 1011 19.94 42.53 14.98
N LYS A 1012 19.96 42.77 13.65
CA LYS A 1012 19.27 41.94 12.63
C LYS A 1012 19.41 40.45 12.98
N SER A 1013 18.46 39.61 12.54
CA SER A 1013 18.57 38.15 12.76
C SER A 1013 19.93 37.66 12.30
N ARG A 1014 20.70 37.05 13.20
CA ARG A 1014 22.04 36.49 12.88
C ARG A 1014 21.95 35.22 12.04
N SER A 1015 20.77 34.60 11.99
CA SER A 1015 20.49 33.38 11.25
C SER A 1015 20.34 33.69 9.74
N GLN A 1016 21.16 33.04 8.93
CA GLN A 1016 21.14 33.12 7.48
C GLN A 1016 21.14 31.72 6.88
N ILE A 1017 20.38 31.51 5.81
CA ILE A 1017 20.42 30.31 4.97
C ILE A 1017 21.10 30.65 3.65
N GLU A 1018 21.59 29.65 2.93
CA GLU A 1018 22.26 29.84 1.63
C GLU A 1018 21.35 29.33 0.51
N ILE A 1019 21.03 30.21 -0.43
CA ILE A 1019 20.17 29.97 -1.60
C ILE A 1019 20.96 30.43 -2.81
N ASP A 1020 21.25 29.53 -3.75
CA ASP A 1020 22.03 29.82 -4.98
C ASP A 1020 23.34 30.60 -4.71
N GLY A 1021 24.07 30.22 -3.65
CA GLY A 1021 25.32 30.87 -3.22
C GLY A 1021 25.14 32.22 -2.51
N LYS A 1022 23.91 32.65 -2.22
CA LYS A 1022 23.60 33.92 -1.53
C LYS A 1022 23.08 33.68 -0.11
N LYS A 1023 23.61 34.43 0.86
CA LYS A 1023 23.19 34.36 2.27
C LYS A 1023 21.94 35.20 2.53
N THR A 1024 20.81 34.53 2.67
CA THR A 1024 19.48 35.12 2.89
C THR A 1024 19.12 35.10 4.39
N PRO A 1025 18.76 36.24 5.01
CA PRO A 1025 18.44 36.29 6.43
C PRO A 1025 17.05 35.71 6.73
N VAL A 1026 16.93 34.92 7.81
CA VAL A 1026 15.67 34.29 8.22
C VAL A 1026 15.44 34.41 9.74
N PRO A 1027 14.18 34.32 10.23
CA PRO A 1027 13.90 34.24 11.67
C PRO A 1027 14.56 33.02 12.33
N ASN A 1028 15.05 33.17 13.56
CA ASN A 1028 15.84 32.11 14.22
C ASN A 1028 15.11 30.75 14.37
N HIS A 1029 13.78 30.73 14.55
CA HIS A 1029 13.05 29.46 14.60
C HIS A 1029 12.77 28.88 13.21
N ILE A 1030 12.62 29.71 12.16
CA ILE A 1030 12.61 29.25 10.76
C ILE A 1030 13.96 28.64 10.38
N TYR A 1031 15.07 29.25 10.81
CA TYR A 1031 16.41 28.67 10.64
C TYR A 1031 16.54 27.30 11.28
N LYS A 1032 16.02 27.12 12.51
CA LYS A 1032 16.00 25.82 13.17
C LYS A 1032 15.13 24.80 12.44
N ILE A 1033 13.94 25.19 11.96
CA ILE A 1033 13.08 24.32 11.14
C ILE A 1033 13.80 23.91 9.86
N TYR A 1034 14.49 24.85 9.20
CA TYR A 1034 15.29 24.59 8.00
C TYR A 1034 16.46 23.63 8.26
N GLN A 1035 17.20 23.82 9.35
CA GLN A 1035 18.27 22.90 9.77
C GLN A 1035 17.71 21.51 10.07
N GLN A 1036 16.60 21.43 10.79
CA GLN A 1036 15.97 20.16 11.13
C GLN A 1036 15.45 19.44 9.88
N ALA A 1037 14.88 20.19 8.92
CA ALA A 1037 14.47 19.64 7.63
C ALA A 1037 15.68 19.12 6.84
N LYS A 1038 16.75 19.90 6.67
CA LYS A 1038 17.97 19.42 5.99
C LYS A 1038 18.62 18.23 6.69
N LEU A 1039 18.54 18.13 8.01
CA LEU A 1039 19.01 16.97 8.76
C LEU A 1039 18.17 15.71 8.47
N GLY A 1040 16.84 15.83 8.41
CA GLY A 1040 15.96 14.70 8.07
C GLY A 1040 15.98 14.31 6.59
N THR A 1041 16.17 15.26 5.67
CA THR A 1041 16.38 14.96 4.23
C THR A 1041 17.75 14.33 3.98
N GLY A 1042 18.80 14.80 4.68
CA GLY A 1042 20.15 14.24 4.58
C GLY A 1042 20.37 12.93 5.34
N ASN A 1043 19.43 12.53 6.20
CA ASN A 1043 19.43 11.25 6.90
C ASN A 1043 17.99 10.71 7.04
N PRO A 1044 17.53 9.86 6.11
CA PRO A 1044 16.17 9.33 6.07
C PRO A 1044 15.69 8.68 7.38
N GLU A 1045 16.59 8.03 8.13
CA GLU A 1045 16.28 7.43 9.44
C GLU A 1045 15.77 8.45 10.47
N LEU A 1046 16.15 9.72 10.30
CA LEU A 1046 15.73 10.82 11.17
C LEU A 1046 14.61 11.67 10.55
N ALA A 1047 14.11 11.35 9.35
CA ALA A 1047 13.14 12.19 8.63
C ALA A 1047 11.82 12.35 9.39
N HIS A 1048 11.23 11.25 9.86
CA HIS A 1048 9.99 11.30 10.63
C HIS A 1048 10.18 11.98 12.00
N VAL A 1049 11.33 11.76 12.66
CA VAL A 1049 11.70 12.46 13.91
C VAL A 1049 11.91 13.96 13.67
N ALA A 1050 12.45 14.36 12.52
CA ALA A 1050 12.63 15.74 12.12
C ALA A 1050 11.28 16.45 11.90
N MET A 1051 10.28 15.78 11.30
CA MET A 1051 8.91 16.32 11.21
C MET A 1051 8.32 16.60 12.60
N LYS A 1052 8.53 15.71 13.58
CA LYS A 1052 8.11 15.91 14.98
C LYS A 1052 8.87 17.04 15.68
N GLU A 1053 10.19 17.14 15.49
CA GLU A 1053 10.97 18.22 16.09
C GLU A 1053 10.68 19.60 15.45
N ILE A 1054 10.26 19.63 14.17
CA ILE A 1054 9.73 20.84 13.52
C ILE A 1054 8.44 21.33 14.22
N ASN A 1055 7.53 20.44 14.61
CA ASN A 1055 6.40 20.80 15.50
C ASN A 1055 6.94 21.40 16.81
N ASN A 1056 7.83 20.71 17.52
CA ASN A 1056 8.39 21.19 18.79
C ASN A 1056 9.06 22.57 18.67
N ILE A 1057 9.72 22.87 17.55
CA ILE A 1057 10.31 24.19 17.28
C ILE A 1057 9.20 25.24 17.08
N ALA A 1058 8.15 24.94 16.32
CA ALA A 1058 7.01 25.84 16.11
C ALA A 1058 6.22 26.10 17.41
N THR A 1059 5.90 25.05 18.17
CA THR A 1059 5.22 25.10 19.47
C THR A 1059 6.02 25.92 20.49
N ARG A 1060 7.34 25.69 20.58
CA ARG A 1060 8.22 26.55 21.41
C ARG A 1060 8.27 27.99 20.90
N ALA A 1061 8.24 28.22 19.59
CA ALA A 1061 8.18 29.57 19.04
C ALA A 1061 6.89 30.28 19.47
N ILE A 1062 5.72 29.64 19.32
CA ILE A 1062 4.42 30.18 19.77
C ILE A 1062 4.47 30.55 21.26
N ASN A 1063 4.91 29.62 22.11
CA ASN A 1063 4.88 29.76 23.58
C ASN A 1063 5.98 30.68 24.17
N HIS A 1064 6.96 31.12 23.40
CA HIS A 1064 8.05 32.00 23.86
C HIS A 1064 7.62 33.49 24.02
N SER A 1065 6.43 33.74 24.61
CA SER A 1065 5.80 35.06 24.73
C SER A 1065 5.44 35.47 26.17
N VAL A 1066 6.20 35.01 27.18
CA VAL A 1066 5.99 35.38 28.60
C VAL A 1066 7.19 36.13 29.19
N SER A 1067 7.36 37.40 28.80
CA SER A 1067 7.98 38.43 29.66
C SER A 1067 7.59 39.83 29.20
N VAL A 1068 7.26 40.72 30.14
CA VAL A 1068 6.71 42.07 29.88
C VAL A 1068 7.62 42.91 28.97
N ALA A 1069 8.94 42.74 29.07
CA ALA A 1069 9.92 43.45 28.22
C ALA A 1069 10.02 42.96 26.76
N LYS A 1070 9.34 41.86 26.36
CA LYS A 1070 9.36 41.32 24.99
C LYS A 1070 8.10 41.64 24.16
N ALA A 1071 7.05 42.19 24.75
CA ALA A 1071 5.79 42.53 24.06
C ALA A 1071 5.97 43.53 22.89
N LEU A 1072 7.04 44.33 22.90
CA LEU A 1072 7.40 45.31 21.87
C LEU A 1072 8.07 44.69 20.62
N ARG A 1073 8.36 43.38 20.61
CA ARG A 1073 8.89 42.68 19.43
C ARG A 1073 7.82 41.77 18.81
N LYS A 1074 6.78 42.38 18.22
CA LYS A 1074 5.81 41.63 17.41
C LYS A 1074 6.54 40.95 16.25
N ARG A 1075 6.28 39.65 16.06
CA ARG A 1075 6.75 38.92 14.88
C ARG A 1075 5.97 39.38 13.66
N ASP A 1076 6.57 39.24 12.49
CA ASP A 1076 5.84 39.42 11.24
C ASP A 1076 4.74 38.35 11.11
N GLN A 1077 3.59 38.74 10.55
CA GLN A 1077 2.39 37.90 10.50
C GLN A 1077 2.66 36.59 9.75
N GLN A 1078 3.31 36.63 8.58
CA GLN A 1078 3.65 35.45 7.79
C GLN A 1078 4.55 34.47 8.57
N THR A 1079 5.41 34.99 9.45
CA THR A 1079 6.25 34.16 10.33
C THR A 1079 5.42 33.52 11.45
N GLN A 1080 4.41 34.21 11.98
CA GLN A 1080 3.51 33.65 12.99
C GLN A 1080 2.53 32.64 12.39
N ASP A 1081 1.98 32.93 11.21
CA ASP A 1081 1.11 32.04 10.43
C ASP A 1081 1.84 30.73 10.09
N ALA A 1082 3.12 30.81 9.72
CA ALA A 1082 3.94 29.62 9.48
C ALA A 1082 4.07 28.73 10.74
N TYR A 1083 4.31 29.31 11.93
CA TYR A 1083 4.36 28.50 13.16
C TYR A 1083 2.99 27.93 13.53
N ASN A 1084 1.91 28.72 13.41
CA ASN A 1084 0.55 28.28 13.70
C ASN A 1084 0.14 27.13 12.76
N ALA A 1085 0.42 27.24 11.46
CA ALA A 1085 0.12 26.23 10.46
C ALA A 1085 0.93 24.95 10.67
N ILE A 1086 2.22 25.06 11.03
CA ILE A 1086 3.03 23.89 11.41
C ILE A 1086 2.41 23.24 12.65
N GLU A 1087 2.23 23.97 13.75
CA GLU A 1087 1.75 23.42 15.02
C GLU A 1087 0.39 22.71 14.88
N LEU A 1088 -0.55 23.33 14.15
CA LEU A 1088 -1.88 22.81 13.90
C LEU A 1088 -1.86 21.55 13.02
N HIS A 1089 -1.15 21.57 11.89
CA HIS A 1089 -1.23 20.49 10.90
C HIS A 1089 -0.28 19.31 11.19
N SER A 1090 0.76 19.51 12.00
CA SER A 1090 1.70 18.46 12.43
C SER A 1090 1.42 17.88 13.83
N ARG A 1091 0.34 18.32 14.50
CA ARG A 1091 0.01 17.93 15.89
C ARG A 1091 -0.27 16.43 16.12
N ASN A 1092 -0.63 15.72 15.05
CA ASN A 1092 -1.02 14.31 15.05
C ASN A 1092 -0.07 13.45 14.18
N LEU A 1093 1.22 13.80 14.13
CA LEU A 1093 2.28 13.00 13.48
C LEU A 1093 2.92 12.01 14.45
#